data_AF-A0AA40WB09-F1
#
_entry.id   AF-A0AA40WB09-F1
#
_cell.length_a   1.000
_cell.length_b   1.000
_cell.length_c   1.000
_cell.angle_alpha   90.00
_cell.angle_beta   90.00
_cell.angle_gamma   90.00
#
_symmetry.space_group_name_H-M   'P 1'
#
loop_
_entity.id
_entity.type
_entity.pdbx_description
1 polymer ?
#
loop_
_entity_poly.entity_id
_entity_poly.type
_entity_poly.pdbx_seq_one_letter_code
_entity_poly.pdbx_strand_id
1 'polypeptide(L)'
;MSNDSVLLQELDKLEQNDLKKVAALWNLTKLPYKEKNKNVAYLYEIFQNDFYLKGVLEKLTQLQVTIYSSILKNKNVLTLGEISRKVNIPPINVEMELNLLRKYHLVYQRKNRERLTNNLDKYHAFEEIAGLVPLEQNLKGDKYKISLEKYLDRKKTTEISDEWKTVVKAPKQLDGMKKFYVLASSEEGIDLNLQSLSELERDTLVRVYLSGGVSEAEDIRSYVVTSRGKYEQIVPALIAKGLVVDVCFVDEKFVRVFVIPDEILKYVQTHPILPSVKKGTKQRTEKLATNDLDFFLNTKKLISYISRKGLVLAKSGKVKQADHKRTEQELLNPDIGIFPEKSQIYQMELILPVLKLLNIVDIKGENIVLREEMNEFNGKDIFEIMKLVVHEVNEARMKRVVPAEVFTATEMPFYDKPILDKCVSLIIKAKRIHLSVIFSNIIREHLILSPGFRTKNFQSDLAELRKEIMSVIFYLHLFGLLEVEYPNRFLSLSKLGEYFFQTGELSHKTEKGGITINPDFTIIAFPDRVSIYGLHLLKAFTELKDYDRVYTFVLTKEAFQLGILLGYKPVEFIDFLKSSSKADLAQNLLFLLEDWGGNLPVVEITEDCVLVRTKDQNTMELLLGQIKGKKIVLDEIGPTAILVDKNRVQDVITVSEKLNLIVNLTR
;
A
#
# COMPACT_ATOMS: atom_id res chain seq x y z
N MET A 1 66.12 -2.71 0.55
CA MET A 1 64.81 -3.33 0.25
C MET A 1 63.77 -2.31 0.67
N SER A 2 63.27 -1.51 -0.28
CA SER A 2 62.23 -0.51 -0.01
C SER A 2 60.93 -1.24 0.37
N ASN A 3 60.25 -0.77 1.40
CA ASN A 3 58.92 -1.23 1.84
C ASN A 3 57.84 -0.81 0.84
N ASP A 4 57.98 -1.20 -0.43
CA ASP A 4 56.98 -0.92 -1.45
C ASP A 4 55.87 -1.94 -1.34
N SER A 5 54.64 -1.45 -1.10
CA SER A 5 53.40 -2.22 -1.06
C SER A 5 53.32 -3.21 -2.23
N VAL A 6 52.97 -4.47 -1.95
CA VAL A 6 52.79 -5.50 -3.00
C VAL A 6 51.68 -5.09 -3.96
N LEU A 7 50.66 -4.40 -3.47
CA LEU A 7 49.59 -3.86 -4.30
C LEU A 7 50.12 -2.82 -5.30
N LEU A 8 50.96 -1.90 -4.83
CA LEU A 8 51.57 -0.88 -5.69
C LEU A 8 52.45 -1.53 -6.78
N GLN A 9 53.23 -2.54 -6.41
CA GLN A 9 54.06 -3.30 -7.35
C GLN A 9 53.24 -4.03 -8.42
N GLU A 10 52.09 -4.60 -8.05
CA GLU A 10 51.19 -5.26 -9.02
C GLU A 10 50.51 -4.25 -9.95
N LEU A 11 50.11 -3.09 -9.44
CA LEU A 11 49.54 -2.02 -10.27
C LEU A 11 50.57 -1.41 -11.25
N ASP A 12 51.82 -1.23 -10.81
CA ASP A 12 52.90 -0.70 -11.65
C ASP A 12 53.25 -1.60 -12.84
N LYS A 13 52.97 -2.91 -12.75
CA LYS A 13 53.16 -3.86 -13.85
C LYS A 13 52.13 -3.71 -14.97
N LEU A 14 50.97 -3.13 -14.70
CA LEU A 14 49.88 -3.04 -15.67
C LEU A 14 50.12 -1.96 -16.72
N GLU A 15 49.68 -2.22 -17.95
CA GLU A 15 49.64 -1.20 -18.99
C GLU A 15 48.45 -0.24 -18.80
N GLN A 16 48.51 0.94 -19.43
CA GLN A 16 47.47 1.96 -19.31
C GLN A 16 46.06 1.45 -19.67
N ASN A 17 45.95 0.53 -20.63
CA ASN A 17 44.67 -0.08 -21.00
C ASN A 17 44.15 -1.05 -19.95
N ASP A 18 45.04 -1.77 -19.26
CA ASP A 18 44.65 -2.68 -18.18
C ASP A 18 44.27 -1.91 -16.91
N LEU A 19 44.94 -0.79 -16.61
CA LEU A 19 44.54 0.13 -15.56
C LEU A 19 43.11 0.66 -15.79
N LYS A 20 42.71 0.95 -17.04
CA LYS A 20 41.33 1.34 -17.37
C LYS A 20 40.32 0.21 -17.11
N LYS A 21 40.66 -1.04 -17.45
CA LYS A 21 39.80 -2.21 -17.19
C LYS A 21 39.61 -2.41 -15.69
N VAL A 22 40.69 -2.29 -14.92
CA VAL A 22 40.67 -2.39 -13.46
C VAL A 22 39.83 -1.28 -12.85
N ALA A 23 40.00 -0.04 -13.30
CA ALA A 23 39.18 1.09 -12.89
C ALA A 23 37.67 0.84 -13.12
N ALA A 24 37.31 0.29 -14.28
CA ALA A 24 35.92 -0.06 -14.59
C ALA A 24 35.35 -1.14 -13.65
N LEU A 25 36.14 -2.14 -13.26
CA LEU A 25 35.72 -3.16 -12.28
C LEU A 25 35.39 -2.54 -10.91
N TRP A 26 36.08 -1.45 -10.56
CA TRP A 26 35.90 -0.66 -9.34
C TRP A 26 34.87 0.47 -9.49
N ASN A 27 34.00 0.42 -10.51
CA ASN A 27 32.96 1.43 -10.79
C ASN A 27 33.49 2.84 -11.11
N LEU A 28 34.71 2.95 -11.60
CA LEU A 28 35.24 4.22 -12.10
C LEU A 28 34.93 4.35 -13.60
N THR A 29 34.24 5.42 -13.97
CA THR A 29 33.88 5.71 -15.38
C THR A 29 35.09 6.08 -16.24
N LYS A 30 36.09 6.74 -15.64
CA LYS A 30 37.34 7.10 -16.31
C LYS A 30 38.46 7.32 -15.32
N LEU A 31 39.69 7.12 -15.79
CA LEU A 31 40.89 7.54 -15.08
C LEU A 31 41.14 9.04 -15.28
N PRO A 32 41.47 9.79 -14.21
CA PRO A 32 41.56 11.25 -14.28
C PRO A 32 42.85 11.76 -14.94
N TYR A 33 43.93 10.98 -14.96
CA TYR A 33 45.25 11.43 -15.42
C TYR A 33 45.64 10.81 -16.76
N LYS A 34 46.45 11.53 -17.54
CA LYS A 34 47.09 10.99 -18.76
C LYS A 34 48.32 10.13 -18.43
N GLU A 35 49.00 10.44 -17.34
CA GLU A 35 50.22 9.76 -16.91
C GLU A 35 49.91 8.45 -16.16
N LYS A 36 50.62 7.37 -16.50
CA LYS A 36 50.45 6.05 -15.86
C LYS A 36 50.67 6.10 -14.35
N ASN A 37 51.80 6.66 -13.91
CA ASN A 37 52.19 6.67 -12.49
C ASN A 37 51.16 7.40 -11.60
N LYS A 38 50.59 8.51 -12.11
CA LYS A 38 49.50 9.23 -11.41
C LYS A 38 48.22 8.40 -11.32
N ASN A 39 47.90 7.61 -12.35
CA ASN A 39 46.76 6.70 -12.31
C ASN A 39 46.99 5.49 -11.40
N VAL A 40 48.22 5.00 -11.28
CA VAL A 40 48.59 3.94 -10.32
C VAL A 40 48.39 4.45 -8.89
N ALA A 41 48.95 5.62 -8.56
CA ALA A 41 48.75 6.24 -7.24
C ALA A 41 47.25 6.47 -6.94
N TYR A 42 46.50 6.98 -7.92
CA TYR A 42 45.06 7.16 -7.80
C TYR A 42 44.31 5.85 -7.51
N LEU A 43 44.60 4.77 -8.25
CA LEU A 43 43.95 3.48 -8.02
C LEU A 43 44.34 2.87 -6.66
N TYR A 44 45.59 3.06 -6.24
CA TYR A 44 46.05 2.63 -4.92
C TYR A 44 45.24 3.29 -3.78
N GLU A 45 44.94 4.58 -3.90
CA GLU A 45 44.05 5.29 -2.96
C GLU A 45 42.60 4.80 -3.05
N ILE A 46 42.08 4.60 -4.26
CA ILE A 46 40.71 4.10 -4.48
C ILE A 46 40.51 2.71 -3.86
N PHE A 47 41.52 1.83 -3.92
CA PHE A 47 41.40 0.48 -3.38
C PHE A 47 41.28 0.44 -1.85
N GLN A 48 41.78 1.49 -1.19
CA GLN A 48 41.65 1.68 0.25
C GLN A 48 40.41 2.51 0.62
N ASN A 49 39.70 3.05 -0.37
CA ASN A 49 38.47 3.81 -0.12
C ASN A 49 37.30 2.87 0.14
N ASP A 50 36.73 2.99 1.34
CA ASP A 50 35.64 2.15 1.85
C ASP A 50 34.42 2.07 0.90
N PHE A 51 34.03 3.19 0.28
CA PHE A 51 32.88 3.23 -0.63
C PHE A 51 33.10 2.38 -1.90
N TYR A 52 34.28 2.48 -2.49
CA TYR A 52 34.61 1.74 -3.72
C TYR A 52 34.88 0.26 -3.43
N LEU A 53 35.57 -0.05 -2.32
CA LEU A 53 35.79 -1.42 -1.88
C LEU A 53 34.48 -2.16 -1.66
N LYS A 54 33.53 -1.57 -0.90
CA LYS A 54 32.19 -2.15 -0.70
C LYS A 54 31.46 -2.38 -2.03
N GLY A 55 31.62 -1.47 -2.99
CA GLY A 55 31.07 -1.59 -4.34
C GLY A 55 31.67 -2.73 -5.18
N VAL A 56 32.88 -3.20 -4.86
CA VAL A 56 33.47 -4.41 -5.44
C VAL A 56 33.00 -5.66 -4.69
N LEU A 57 32.98 -5.61 -3.35
CA LEU A 57 32.59 -6.75 -2.51
C LEU A 57 31.16 -7.22 -2.80
N GLU A 58 30.21 -6.30 -2.99
CA GLU A 58 28.80 -6.64 -3.29
C GLU A 58 28.62 -7.39 -4.63
N LYS A 59 29.59 -7.31 -5.56
CA LYS A 59 29.55 -8.00 -6.86
C LYS A 59 29.95 -9.47 -6.75
N LEU A 60 30.56 -9.86 -5.64
CA LEU A 60 31.09 -11.21 -5.47
C LEU A 60 29.97 -12.23 -5.35
N THR A 61 30.14 -13.35 -6.05
CA THR A 61 29.22 -14.49 -5.93
C THR A 61 29.36 -15.16 -4.56
N GLN A 62 28.36 -15.92 -4.13
CA GLN A 62 28.41 -16.68 -2.87
C GLN A 62 29.68 -17.56 -2.76
N LEU A 63 30.09 -18.19 -3.86
CA LEU A 63 31.31 -18.99 -3.89
C LEU A 63 32.57 -18.12 -3.70
N GLN A 64 32.66 -16.99 -4.40
CA GLN A 64 33.78 -16.04 -4.27
C GLN A 64 33.89 -15.48 -2.86
N VAL A 65 32.76 -15.15 -2.22
CA VAL A 65 32.73 -14.68 -0.82
C VAL A 65 33.25 -15.77 0.12
N THR A 66 32.83 -17.02 -0.07
CA THR A 66 33.29 -18.16 0.74
C THR A 66 34.80 -18.37 0.60
N ILE A 67 35.32 -18.32 -0.63
CA ILE A 67 36.75 -18.42 -0.91
C ILE A 67 37.51 -17.24 -0.26
N TYR A 68 37.08 -16.01 -0.51
CA TYR A 68 37.79 -14.81 -0.07
C TYR A 68 37.77 -14.66 1.45
N SER A 69 36.62 -14.87 2.09
CA SER A 69 36.52 -14.91 3.55
C SER A 69 37.36 -16.02 4.17
N SER A 70 37.51 -17.16 3.49
CA SER A 70 38.42 -18.22 3.95
C SER A 70 39.88 -17.76 3.93
N ILE A 71 40.33 -17.07 2.88
CA ILE A 71 41.69 -16.52 2.81
C ILE A 71 41.91 -15.50 3.94
N LEU A 72 41.00 -14.55 4.10
CA LEU A 72 41.11 -13.50 5.12
C LEU A 72 41.15 -14.07 6.55
N LYS A 73 40.32 -15.07 6.87
CA LYS A 73 40.31 -15.73 8.19
C LYS A 73 41.56 -16.57 8.47
N ASN A 74 42.36 -16.92 7.46
CA ASN A 74 43.55 -17.77 7.60
C ASN A 74 44.82 -16.94 7.40
N LYS A 75 45.00 -15.88 8.19
CA LYS A 75 46.17 -14.99 8.14
C LYS A 75 46.42 -14.43 6.73
N ASN A 76 45.34 -14.12 6.00
CA ASN A 76 45.37 -13.59 4.64
C ASN A 76 46.06 -14.51 3.60
N VAL A 77 46.23 -15.82 3.86
CA VAL A 77 46.89 -16.74 2.92
C VAL A 77 46.34 -18.17 2.97
N LEU A 78 46.10 -18.78 1.81
CA LEU A 78 45.81 -20.21 1.66
C LEU A 78 46.38 -20.77 0.36
N THR A 79 46.67 -22.07 0.33
CA THR A 79 47.01 -22.79 -0.92
C THR A 79 45.75 -23.16 -1.72
N LEU A 80 45.89 -23.32 -3.04
CA LEU A 80 44.79 -23.76 -3.91
C LEU A 80 44.12 -25.05 -3.40
N GLY A 81 44.94 -26.03 -2.97
CA GLY A 81 44.45 -27.30 -2.43
C GLY A 81 43.77 -27.17 -1.06
N GLU A 82 44.13 -26.19 -0.23
CA GLU A 82 43.40 -25.89 1.01
C GLU A 82 42.05 -25.23 0.73
N ILE A 83 42.01 -24.27 -0.19
CA ILE A 83 40.76 -23.60 -0.58
C ILE A 83 39.79 -24.62 -1.18
N SER A 84 40.24 -25.43 -2.13
CA SER A 84 39.46 -26.51 -2.76
C SER A 84 38.83 -27.47 -1.76
N ARG A 85 39.58 -27.89 -0.73
CA ARG A 85 39.04 -28.71 0.35
C ARG A 85 38.01 -27.99 1.21
N LYS A 86 38.21 -26.70 1.50
CA LYS A 86 37.28 -25.91 2.32
C LYS A 86 35.95 -25.63 1.63
N VAL A 87 35.96 -25.39 0.31
CA VAL A 87 34.72 -25.14 -0.46
C VAL A 87 34.13 -26.40 -1.10
N ASN A 88 34.81 -27.54 -0.97
CA ASN A 88 34.42 -28.82 -1.57
C ASN A 88 34.19 -28.77 -3.10
N ILE A 89 35.11 -28.10 -3.82
CA ILE A 89 35.05 -27.92 -5.27
C ILE A 89 36.41 -28.28 -5.87
N PRO A 90 36.47 -28.91 -7.07
CA PRO A 90 37.74 -29.25 -7.71
C PRO A 90 38.68 -28.04 -7.89
N PRO A 91 40.01 -28.21 -7.73
CA PRO A 91 40.99 -27.12 -7.80
C PRO A 91 40.88 -26.24 -9.05
N ILE A 92 40.56 -26.83 -10.21
CA ILE A 92 40.44 -26.10 -11.48
C ILE A 92 39.29 -25.07 -11.47
N ASN A 93 38.16 -25.42 -10.87
CA ASN A 93 37.01 -24.51 -10.75
C ASN A 93 37.29 -23.41 -9.71
N VAL A 94 38.00 -23.75 -8.63
CA VAL A 94 38.45 -22.77 -7.63
C VAL A 94 39.46 -21.78 -8.23
N GLU A 95 40.35 -22.25 -9.09
CA GLU A 95 41.31 -21.40 -9.81
C GLU A 95 40.60 -20.40 -10.74
N MET A 96 39.50 -20.79 -11.39
CA MET A 96 38.68 -19.86 -12.19
C MET A 96 38.12 -18.71 -11.33
N GLU A 97 37.56 -19.02 -10.15
CA GLU A 97 37.02 -18.00 -9.24
C GLU A 97 38.13 -17.13 -8.62
N LEU A 98 39.27 -17.73 -8.25
CA LEU A 98 40.44 -16.98 -7.77
C LEU A 98 41.00 -16.04 -8.83
N ASN A 99 40.96 -16.42 -10.11
CA ASN A 99 41.34 -15.53 -11.20
C ASN A 99 40.40 -14.32 -11.33
N LEU A 100 39.12 -14.46 -11.01
CA LEU A 100 38.20 -13.32 -10.92
C LEU A 100 38.56 -12.41 -9.72
N LEU A 101 38.81 -12.99 -8.54
CA LEU A 101 39.25 -12.23 -7.36
C LEU A 101 40.58 -11.49 -7.59
N ARG A 102 41.50 -12.08 -8.38
CA ARG A 102 42.73 -11.43 -8.84
C ARG A 102 42.46 -10.26 -9.80
N LYS A 103 41.50 -10.38 -10.72
CA LYS A 103 41.10 -9.26 -11.61
C LYS A 103 40.57 -8.08 -10.80
N TYR A 104 39.83 -8.34 -9.72
CA TYR A 104 39.41 -7.31 -8.77
C TYR A 104 40.54 -6.76 -7.90
N HIS A 105 41.75 -7.31 -7.96
CA HIS A 105 42.89 -6.96 -7.11
C HIS A 105 42.60 -7.15 -5.61
N LEU A 106 41.81 -8.17 -5.27
CA LEU A 106 41.56 -8.55 -3.87
C LEU A 106 42.60 -9.56 -3.37
N VAL A 107 43.12 -10.40 -4.27
CA VAL A 107 44.14 -11.40 -3.96
C VAL A 107 45.23 -11.43 -5.04
N TYR A 108 46.42 -11.93 -4.67
CA TYR A 108 47.52 -12.22 -5.60
C TYR A 108 48.06 -13.64 -5.39
N GLN A 109 48.67 -14.21 -6.43
CA GLN A 109 49.17 -15.59 -6.44
C GLN A 109 50.69 -15.61 -6.37
N ARG A 110 51.25 -16.42 -5.46
CA ARG A 110 52.66 -16.81 -5.45
C ARG A 110 52.77 -18.26 -5.90
N LYS A 111 53.31 -18.46 -7.11
CA LYS A 111 53.49 -19.78 -7.70
C LYS A 111 54.57 -20.57 -6.97
N ASN A 112 54.29 -21.83 -6.67
CA ASN A 112 55.29 -22.76 -6.19
C ASN A 112 56.04 -23.37 -7.38
N ARG A 113 57.31 -23.00 -7.56
CA ARG A 113 58.13 -23.41 -8.72
C ARG A 113 58.78 -24.79 -8.55
N GLU A 114 58.54 -25.48 -7.43
CA GLU A 114 59.20 -26.76 -7.11
C GLU A 114 58.44 -27.99 -7.62
N ARG A 115 57.19 -27.88 -8.09
CA ARG A 115 56.38 -29.00 -8.62
C ARG A 115 55.51 -28.60 -9.82
N LEU A 116 55.14 -29.57 -10.64
CA LEU A 116 54.30 -29.41 -11.85
C LEU A 116 52.81 -29.11 -11.58
N THR A 117 52.32 -29.26 -10.35
CA THR A 117 50.90 -29.09 -10.00
C THR A 117 50.64 -27.77 -9.26
N ASN A 118 49.61 -27.02 -9.67
CA ASN A 118 49.23 -25.73 -9.07
C ASN A 118 48.61 -25.84 -7.65
N ASN A 119 48.37 -27.06 -7.13
CA ASN A 119 47.71 -27.26 -5.83
C ASN A 119 48.42 -26.60 -4.64
N LEU A 120 49.74 -26.39 -4.74
CA LEU A 120 50.56 -25.76 -3.70
C LEU A 120 50.77 -24.25 -3.92
N ASP A 121 50.19 -23.67 -4.98
CA ASP A 121 50.23 -22.23 -5.21
C ASP A 121 49.50 -21.51 -4.08
N LYS A 122 50.14 -20.48 -3.53
CA LYS A 122 49.60 -19.69 -2.42
C LYS A 122 48.88 -18.47 -2.97
N TYR A 123 47.66 -18.24 -2.46
CA TYR A 123 46.87 -17.05 -2.73
C TYR A 123 46.85 -16.19 -1.47
N HIS A 124 47.27 -14.94 -1.63
CA HIS A 124 47.39 -13.95 -0.56
C HIS A 124 46.38 -12.84 -0.78
N ALA A 125 45.69 -12.39 0.26
CA ALA A 125 44.96 -11.12 0.21
C ALA A 125 45.95 -9.94 0.35
N PHE A 126 45.69 -8.83 -0.34
CA PHE A 126 46.47 -7.61 -0.15
C PHE A 126 46.23 -7.05 1.25
N GLU A 127 47.28 -6.81 2.03
CA GLU A 127 47.16 -6.42 3.45
C GLU A 127 46.44 -5.08 3.61
N GLU A 128 46.67 -4.17 2.67
CA GLU A 128 46.08 -2.83 2.59
C GLU A 128 44.55 -2.87 2.45
N ILE A 129 44.03 -3.92 1.81
CA ILE A 129 42.60 -4.13 1.57
C ILE A 129 42.00 -5.04 2.64
N ALA A 130 42.73 -6.09 3.04
CA ALA A 130 42.24 -7.15 3.92
C ALA A 130 41.69 -6.62 5.25
N GLY A 131 42.35 -5.62 5.85
CA GLY A 131 41.90 -5.01 7.10
C GLY A 131 40.62 -4.18 6.99
N LEU A 132 40.22 -3.81 5.78
CA LEU A 132 39.04 -2.98 5.51
C LEU A 132 37.80 -3.83 5.16
N VAL A 133 37.96 -5.13 4.89
CA VAL A 133 36.85 -6.01 4.48
C VAL A 133 35.99 -6.38 5.71
N PRO A 134 34.69 -6.04 5.73
CA PRO A 134 33.82 -6.35 6.85
C PRO A 134 33.43 -7.83 6.82
N LEU A 135 33.97 -8.63 7.75
CA LEU A 135 33.66 -10.06 7.88
C LEU A 135 32.55 -10.36 8.89
N GLU A 136 31.95 -9.33 9.47
CA GLU A 136 30.89 -9.45 10.45
C GLU A 136 29.59 -9.92 9.80
N GLN A 137 28.82 -10.73 10.54
CA GLN A 137 27.46 -11.14 10.16
C GLN A 137 26.41 -10.25 10.84
N ASN A 138 25.17 -10.28 10.35
CA ASN A 138 24.06 -9.50 10.90
C ASN A 138 22.96 -10.37 11.52
N LEU A 139 23.32 -11.32 12.38
CA LEU A 139 22.39 -12.31 12.94
C LEU A 139 21.25 -11.70 13.78
N LYS A 140 21.45 -10.52 14.37
CA LYS A 140 20.50 -9.85 15.27
C LYS A 140 19.82 -8.61 14.66
N GLY A 141 20.12 -8.29 13.39
CA GLY A 141 19.61 -7.07 12.74
C GLY A 141 20.25 -5.77 13.24
N ASP A 142 21.27 -5.84 14.10
CA ASP A 142 21.93 -4.67 14.70
C ASP A 142 22.55 -3.74 13.64
N LYS A 143 22.89 -4.26 12.46
CA LYS A 143 23.41 -3.45 11.34
C LYS A 143 22.38 -2.51 10.72
N TYR A 144 21.09 -2.68 11.03
CA TYR A 144 20.01 -1.79 10.58
C TYR A 144 19.64 -0.72 11.63
N LYS A 145 20.19 -0.83 12.85
CA LYS A 145 19.96 0.08 13.98
C LYS A 145 21.24 0.87 14.25
N ILE A 146 21.36 2.03 13.62
CA ILE A 146 22.57 2.84 13.70
C ILE A 146 22.21 4.15 14.38
N SER A 147 22.88 4.43 15.49
CA SER A 147 22.87 5.76 16.10
C SER A 147 24.02 6.60 15.55
N LEU A 148 23.79 7.89 15.39
CA LEU A 148 24.82 8.85 15.03
C LEU A 148 25.97 8.83 16.04
N GLU A 149 25.66 8.68 17.34
CA GLU A 149 26.67 8.60 18.40
C GLU A 149 27.66 7.45 18.15
N LYS A 150 27.15 6.22 17.98
CA LYS A 150 27.99 5.03 17.75
C LYS A 150 28.76 5.09 16.44
N TYR A 151 28.16 5.72 15.42
CA TYR A 151 28.82 5.91 14.13
C TYR A 151 29.98 6.91 14.23
N LEU A 152 29.78 8.01 14.97
CA LEU A 152 30.78 9.05 15.17
C LEU A 152 31.88 8.62 16.14
N ASP A 153 31.59 7.85 17.19
CA ASP A 153 32.59 7.34 18.15
C ASP A 153 33.68 6.48 17.49
N ARG A 154 33.35 5.85 16.36
CA ARG A 154 34.30 5.04 15.58
C ARG A 154 35.19 5.87 14.67
N LYS A 155 34.93 7.17 14.54
CA LYS A 155 35.65 8.09 13.66
C LYS A 155 36.54 9.05 14.44
N LYS A 156 37.59 9.51 13.79
CA LYS A 156 38.38 10.66 14.27
C LYS A 156 37.73 11.97 13.86
N THR A 157 37.94 13.06 14.60
CA THR A 157 37.42 14.40 14.25
C THR A 157 37.90 14.89 12.89
N THR A 158 39.07 14.44 12.44
CA THR A 158 39.64 14.70 11.12
C THR A 158 38.92 13.98 9.98
N GLU A 159 38.12 12.96 10.28
CA GLU A 159 37.38 12.15 9.31
C GLU A 159 35.93 12.64 9.09
N ILE A 160 35.49 13.64 9.87
CA ILE A 160 34.22 14.33 9.63
C ILE A 160 34.41 15.32 8.48
N SER A 161 33.53 15.26 7.48
CA SER A 161 33.56 16.16 6.34
C SER A 161 33.39 17.63 6.77
N ASP A 162 34.16 18.53 6.16
CA ASP A 162 34.03 19.97 6.42
C ASP A 162 32.69 20.51 5.92
N GLU A 163 32.09 19.84 4.93
CA GLU A 163 30.76 20.16 4.43
C GLU A 163 29.70 19.95 5.52
N TRP A 164 29.73 18.82 6.23
CA TRP A 164 28.79 18.57 7.34
C TRP A 164 29.01 19.56 8.48
N LYS A 165 30.27 19.80 8.89
CA LYS A 165 30.61 20.81 9.91
C LYS A 165 30.07 22.19 9.58
N THR A 166 30.22 22.61 8.32
CA THR A 166 29.76 23.93 7.85
C THR A 166 28.23 24.02 7.91
N VAL A 167 27.54 22.98 7.44
CA VAL A 167 26.07 22.95 7.39
C VAL A 167 25.44 22.98 8.78
N VAL A 168 25.97 22.19 9.73
CA VAL A 168 25.49 22.21 11.13
C VAL A 168 26.06 23.36 11.97
N LYS A 169 26.73 24.33 11.33
CA LYS A 169 27.36 25.50 11.97
C LYS A 169 28.30 25.11 13.12
N ALA A 170 29.03 24.01 12.96
CA ALA A 170 29.99 23.56 13.97
C ALA A 170 31.13 24.59 14.14
N PRO A 171 31.63 24.80 15.37
CA PRO A 171 32.77 25.69 15.60
C PRO A 171 34.01 25.26 14.80
N LYS A 172 34.84 26.23 14.39
CA LYS A 172 36.09 25.96 13.64
C LYS A 172 37.08 25.05 14.39
N GLN A 173 37.05 25.09 15.72
CA GLN A 173 37.77 24.17 16.59
C GLN A 173 36.74 23.39 17.43
N LEU A 174 36.68 22.08 17.21
CA LEU A 174 35.81 21.17 17.92
C LEU A 174 36.55 20.56 19.11
N ASP A 175 36.12 20.87 20.35
CA ASP A 175 36.62 20.21 21.56
C ASP A 175 36.02 18.80 21.73
N GLY A 176 36.28 17.92 20.76
CA GLY A 176 35.90 16.52 20.79
C GLY A 176 34.58 16.16 20.07
N MET A 177 34.48 14.88 19.70
CA MET A 177 33.37 14.31 18.92
C MET A 177 32.00 14.46 19.61
N LYS A 178 31.97 14.44 20.94
CA LYS A 178 30.73 14.56 21.72
C LYS A 178 30.02 15.89 21.49
N LYS A 179 30.75 17.01 21.39
CA LYS A 179 30.17 18.33 21.09
C LYS A 179 29.60 18.36 19.67
N PHE A 180 30.30 17.76 18.71
CA PHE A 180 29.82 17.67 17.33
C PHE A 180 28.55 16.82 17.22
N TYR A 181 28.52 15.66 17.88
CA TYR A 181 27.34 14.79 17.92
C TYR A 181 26.11 15.54 18.42
N VAL A 182 26.20 16.22 19.56
CA VAL A 182 25.07 16.99 20.13
C VAL A 182 24.52 18.02 19.14
N LEU A 183 25.38 18.70 18.40
CA LEU A 183 24.97 19.64 17.35
C LEU A 183 24.32 18.90 16.17
N ALA A 184 24.97 17.85 15.66
CA ALA A 184 24.52 17.12 14.48
C ALA A 184 23.22 16.32 14.70
N SER A 185 22.95 15.88 15.94
CA SER A 185 21.73 15.16 16.33
C SER A 185 20.63 16.08 16.87
N SER A 186 20.88 17.39 16.99
CA SER A 186 19.86 18.36 17.37
C SER A 186 18.84 18.54 16.25
N GLU A 187 17.61 18.94 16.58
CA GLU A 187 16.57 19.21 15.59
C GLU A 187 17.02 20.27 14.56
N GLU A 188 17.62 21.38 15.02
CA GLU A 188 18.16 22.42 14.13
C GLU A 188 19.28 21.88 13.24
N GLY A 189 20.19 21.07 13.79
CA GLY A 189 21.29 20.47 13.04
C GLY A 189 20.80 19.53 11.94
N ILE A 190 19.82 18.68 12.25
CA ILE A 190 19.21 17.78 11.27
C ILE A 190 18.46 18.57 10.19
N ASP A 191 17.69 19.59 10.58
CA ASP A 191 16.93 20.43 9.65
C ASP A 191 17.83 21.16 8.65
N LEU A 192 18.86 21.86 9.14
CA LEU A 192 19.85 22.54 8.31
C LEU A 192 20.52 21.57 7.34
N ASN A 193 20.81 20.35 7.79
CA ASN A 193 21.42 19.32 6.97
C ASN A 193 20.51 18.86 5.83
N LEU A 194 19.23 18.60 6.13
CA LEU A 194 18.23 18.24 5.12
C LEU A 194 17.96 19.38 4.13
N GLN A 195 17.98 20.64 4.59
CA GLN A 195 17.81 21.81 3.73
C GLN A 195 18.99 22.02 2.76
N SER A 196 20.19 21.55 3.12
CA SER A 196 21.38 21.67 2.27
C SER A 196 21.40 20.72 1.06
N LEU A 197 20.48 19.77 0.98
CA LEU A 197 20.43 18.76 -0.08
C LEU A 197 19.98 19.33 -1.41
N SER A 198 20.67 18.95 -2.49
CA SER A 198 20.15 19.10 -3.85
C SER A 198 18.89 18.25 -4.07
N GLU A 199 18.13 18.56 -5.13
CA GLU A 199 16.88 17.86 -5.46
C GLU A 199 17.08 16.32 -5.55
N LEU A 200 18.14 15.87 -6.23
CA LEU A 200 18.40 14.44 -6.40
C LEU A 200 18.91 13.76 -5.13
N GLU A 201 19.71 14.44 -4.31
CA GLU A 201 20.15 13.90 -3.01
C GLU A 201 18.95 13.73 -2.07
N ARG A 202 18.04 14.73 -2.04
CA ARG A 202 16.80 14.68 -1.27
C ARG A 202 15.93 13.53 -1.72
N ASP A 203 15.68 13.39 -3.02
CA ASP A 203 14.82 12.32 -3.53
C ASP A 203 15.44 10.93 -3.30
N THR A 204 16.77 10.82 -3.36
CA THR A 204 17.51 9.59 -3.02
C THR A 204 17.34 9.24 -1.55
N LEU A 205 17.44 10.23 -0.65
CA LEU A 205 17.21 10.03 0.79
C LEU A 205 15.76 9.64 1.09
N VAL A 206 14.79 10.27 0.42
CA VAL A 206 13.36 9.90 0.51
C VAL A 206 13.14 8.44 0.14
N ARG A 207 13.88 7.92 -0.85
CA ARG A 207 13.76 6.51 -1.26
C ARG A 207 14.24 5.52 -0.20
N VAL A 208 15.33 5.85 0.49
CA VAL A 208 15.80 5.07 1.66
C VAL A 208 14.78 5.16 2.79
N TYR A 209 14.26 6.36 3.05
CA TYR A 209 13.27 6.63 4.09
C TYR A 209 11.96 5.86 3.88
N LEU A 210 11.40 5.88 2.67
CA LEU A 210 10.19 5.12 2.28
C LEU A 210 10.38 3.60 2.29
N SER A 211 11.61 3.13 2.44
CA SER A 211 11.94 1.71 2.60
C SER A 211 12.15 1.34 4.07
N GLY A 212 11.65 2.16 5.01
CA GLY A 212 11.82 1.96 6.46
C GLY A 212 13.17 2.44 7.00
N GLY A 213 13.84 3.32 6.26
CA GLY A 213 15.16 3.84 6.60
C GLY A 213 16.31 2.90 6.23
N VAL A 214 16.05 1.83 5.49
CA VAL A 214 17.08 0.90 4.97
C VAL A 214 16.79 0.59 3.51
N SER A 215 17.79 0.68 2.65
CA SER A 215 17.66 0.27 1.24
C SER A 215 18.94 -0.41 0.75
N GLU A 216 18.80 -1.36 -0.17
CA GLU A 216 19.93 -2.02 -0.81
C GLU A 216 20.68 -1.08 -1.74
N ALA A 217 22.00 -1.26 -1.83
CA ALA A 217 22.83 -0.41 -2.66
C ALA A 217 22.45 -0.43 -4.15
N GLU A 218 22.02 -1.59 -4.66
CA GLU A 218 21.62 -1.76 -6.06
C GLU A 218 20.31 -1.03 -6.38
N ASP A 219 19.35 -1.04 -5.47
CA ASP A 219 18.09 -0.31 -5.63
C ASP A 219 18.33 1.21 -5.72
N ILE A 220 19.16 1.74 -4.82
CA ILE A 220 19.58 3.15 -4.86
C ILE A 220 20.39 3.48 -6.12
N ARG A 221 21.31 2.60 -6.54
CA ARG A 221 22.08 2.78 -7.78
C ARG A 221 21.17 2.88 -9.00
N SER A 222 20.25 1.93 -9.14
CA SER A 222 19.28 1.89 -10.25
C SER A 222 18.45 3.17 -10.33
N TYR A 223 17.99 3.67 -9.18
CA TYR A 223 17.25 4.93 -9.11
C TYR A 223 18.08 6.14 -9.52
N VAL A 224 19.29 6.31 -8.97
CA VAL A 224 20.15 7.46 -9.27
C VAL A 224 20.52 7.48 -10.76
N VAL A 225 20.85 6.32 -11.34
CA VAL A 225 21.20 6.21 -12.77
C VAL A 225 19.97 6.51 -13.65
N THR A 226 18.80 5.98 -13.30
CA THR A 226 17.55 6.24 -14.04
C THR A 226 17.17 7.73 -14.00
N SER A 227 17.45 8.39 -12.88
CA SER A 227 17.28 9.83 -12.68
C SER A 227 18.41 10.68 -13.30
N ARG A 228 19.29 10.08 -14.12
CA ARG A 228 20.44 10.73 -14.79
C ARG A 228 21.48 11.34 -13.85
N GLY A 229 21.53 10.87 -12.60
CA GLY A 229 22.55 11.24 -11.63
C GLY A 229 23.80 10.37 -11.71
N LYS A 230 24.82 10.74 -10.93
CA LYS A 230 26.04 9.95 -10.73
C LYS A 230 26.04 9.34 -9.33
N TYR A 231 25.92 8.02 -9.25
CA TYR A 231 25.86 7.29 -8.00
C TYR A 231 27.07 7.57 -7.09
N GLU A 232 28.26 7.66 -7.68
CA GLU A 232 29.54 7.92 -7.04
C GLU A 232 29.69 9.37 -6.53
N GLN A 233 28.71 10.24 -6.79
CA GLN A 233 28.66 11.60 -6.26
C GLN A 233 27.55 11.74 -5.22
N ILE A 234 26.33 11.30 -5.57
CA ILE A 234 25.14 11.46 -4.74
C ILE A 234 25.25 10.69 -3.42
N VAL A 235 25.63 9.40 -3.48
CA VAL A 235 25.67 8.57 -2.26
C VAL A 235 26.82 8.97 -1.33
N PRO A 236 28.06 9.19 -1.81
CA PRO A 236 29.12 9.71 -0.96
C PRO A 236 28.79 11.06 -0.32
N ALA A 237 28.08 11.96 -1.00
CA ALA A 237 27.64 13.22 -0.41
C ALA A 237 26.67 13.01 0.77
N LEU A 238 25.69 12.11 0.62
CA LEU A 238 24.76 11.74 1.71
C LEU A 238 25.50 11.11 2.91
N ILE A 239 26.51 10.28 2.64
CA ILE A 239 27.36 9.68 3.68
C ILE A 239 28.24 10.74 4.37
N ALA A 240 28.81 11.68 3.60
CA ALA A 240 29.65 12.76 4.11
C ALA A 240 28.86 13.71 5.02
N LYS A 241 27.58 13.92 4.73
CA LYS A 241 26.62 14.66 5.56
C LYS A 241 26.04 13.83 6.72
N GLY A 242 26.38 12.55 6.85
CA GLY A 242 25.89 11.69 7.93
C GLY A 242 24.39 11.39 7.89
N LEU A 243 23.74 11.64 6.76
CA LEU A 243 22.30 11.38 6.59
C LEU A 243 22.01 9.89 6.33
N VAL A 244 23.02 9.19 5.82
CA VAL A 244 23.00 7.76 5.52
C VAL A 244 24.34 7.16 5.94
N VAL A 245 24.30 5.94 6.45
CA VAL A 245 25.49 5.14 6.75
C VAL A 245 25.57 3.97 5.76
N ASP A 246 26.74 3.83 5.15
CA ASP A 246 27.06 2.73 4.22
C ASP A 246 27.52 1.51 5.00
N VAL A 247 26.65 0.51 5.10
CA VAL A 247 26.91 -0.69 5.87
C VAL A 247 27.09 -1.88 4.93
N CYS A 248 28.18 -2.61 5.14
CA CYS A 248 28.42 -3.87 4.47
C CYS A 248 28.72 -4.97 5.49
N PHE A 249 28.15 -6.15 5.27
CA PHE A 249 28.31 -7.32 6.12
C PHE A 249 28.20 -8.60 5.29
N VAL A 250 28.55 -9.75 5.88
CA VAL A 250 28.53 -11.06 5.22
C VAL A 250 27.27 -11.84 5.62
N ASP A 251 26.54 -12.32 4.62
CA ASP A 251 25.51 -13.37 4.74
C ASP A 251 25.87 -14.53 3.78
N GLU A 252 24.98 -14.96 2.86
CA GLU A 252 25.37 -15.83 1.72
C GLU A 252 26.33 -15.12 0.75
N LYS A 253 26.24 -13.79 0.69
CA LYS A 253 27.11 -12.90 -0.11
C LYS A 253 27.45 -11.66 0.72
N PHE A 254 28.31 -10.78 0.21
CA PHE A 254 28.41 -9.43 0.77
C PHE A 254 27.11 -8.69 0.49
N VAL A 255 26.48 -8.24 1.57
CA VAL A 255 25.29 -7.42 1.51
C VAL A 255 25.72 -5.99 1.80
N ARG A 256 25.32 -5.06 0.94
CA ARG A 256 25.55 -3.63 1.11
C ARG A 256 24.22 -2.89 1.16
N VAL A 257 24.01 -2.15 2.24
CA VAL A 257 22.80 -1.39 2.51
C VAL A 257 23.13 0.01 2.98
N PHE A 258 22.20 0.91 2.71
CA PHE A 258 22.20 2.29 3.16
C PHE A 258 21.19 2.45 4.27
N VAL A 259 21.63 2.93 5.43
CA VAL A 259 20.82 3.02 6.64
C VAL A 259 20.73 4.47 7.10
N ILE A 260 19.52 4.98 7.30
CA ILE A 260 19.30 6.28 7.94
C ILE A 260 19.48 6.11 9.46
N PRO A 261 20.30 6.95 10.11
CA PRO A 261 20.45 6.93 11.57
C PRO A 261 19.15 7.14 12.35
N ASP A 262 19.06 6.54 13.53
CA ASP A 262 17.86 6.53 14.38
C ASP A 262 17.41 7.94 14.80
N GLU A 263 18.34 8.86 15.03
CA GLU A 263 18.05 10.25 15.41
C GLU A 263 17.33 11.00 14.27
N ILE A 264 17.78 10.78 13.04
CA ILE A 264 17.15 11.35 11.84
C ILE A 264 15.79 10.72 11.62
N LEU A 265 15.67 9.40 11.78
CA LEU A 265 14.38 8.70 11.68
C LEU A 265 13.37 9.20 12.70
N LYS A 266 13.81 9.50 13.93
CA LYS A 266 12.96 10.10 14.96
C LYS A 266 12.53 11.52 14.58
N TYR A 267 13.44 12.34 14.06
CA TYR A 267 13.14 13.71 13.63
C TYR A 267 12.09 13.73 12.50
N VAL A 268 12.21 12.84 11.51
CA VAL A 268 11.31 12.82 10.34
C VAL A 268 9.91 12.28 10.65
N GLN A 269 9.68 11.71 11.84
CA GLN A 269 8.33 11.35 12.29
C GLN A 269 7.44 12.58 12.46
N THR A 270 8.01 13.72 12.85
CA THR A 270 7.29 15.00 12.99
C THR A 270 7.57 15.96 11.84
N HIS A 271 8.74 15.82 11.18
CA HIS A 271 9.17 16.65 10.06
C HIS A 271 9.46 15.78 8.81
N PRO A 272 8.42 15.25 8.14
CA PRO A 272 8.58 14.27 7.07
C PRO A 272 9.39 14.83 5.89
N ILE A 273 10.31 14.01 5.37
CA ILE A 273 11.05 14.36 4.15
C ILE A 273 10.13 14.15 2.95
N LEU A 274 9.85 15.24 2.24
CA LEU A 274 9.03 15.22 1.03
C LEU A 274 9.92 15.19 -0.23
N PRO A 275 9.48 14.50 -1.30
CA PRO A 275 10.16 14.54 -2.59
C PRO A 275 10.16 15.97 -3.15
N SER A 276 11.17 16.27 -3.95
CA SER A 276 11.35 17.57 -4.59
C SER A 276 10.22 17.83 -5.60
N VAL A 277 9.61 19.00 -5.55
CA VAL A 277 8.59 19.40 -6.53
C VAL A 277 9.29 19.82 -7.83
N LYS A 278 9.08 19.06 -8.91
CA LYS A 278 9.67 19.40 -10.22
C LYS A 278 9.20 20.78 -10.69
N LYS A 279 10.15 21.65 -11.01
CA LYS A 279 9.90 22.98 -11.58
C LYS A 279 8.96 22.91 -12.78
N GLY A 280 7.91 23.74 -12.80
CA GLY A 280 6.92 23.81 -13.87
C GLY A 280 5.71 22.87 -13.71
N THR A 281 5.67 22.02 -12.69
CA THR A 281 4.48 21.22 -12.38
C THR A 281 3.43 22.12 -11.74
N LYS A 282 2.23 22.23 -12.33
CA LYS A 282 1.09 22.89 -11.66
C LYS A 282 0.83 22.16 -10.34
N GLN A 283 0.99 22.86 -9.22
CA GLN A 283 0.59 22.32 -7.93
C GLN A 283 -0.93 22.10 -7.96
N ARG A 284 -1.37 20.92 -7.50
CA ARG A 284 -2.80 20.65 -7.33
C ARG A 284 -3.35 21.60 -6.28
N THR A 285 -4.60 22.01 -6.45
CA THR A 285 -5.32 22.84 -5.48
C THR A 285 -5.35 22.15 -4.11
N GLU A 286 -5.11 22.92 -3.06
CA GLU A 286 -5.30 22.46 -1.69
C GLU A 286 -6.76 22.06 -1.48
N LYS A 287 -6.96 20.87 -0.96
CA LYS A 287 -8.30 20.31 -0.69
C LYS A 287 -8.22 19.37 0.50
N LEU A 288 -9.17 19.51 1.40
CA LEU A 288 -9.49 18.49 2.41
C LEU A 288 -10.53 17.54 1.81
N ALA A 289 -10.27 16.24 1.89
CA ALA A 289 -11.18 15.22 1.38
C ALA A 289 -11.53 14.21 2.47
N THR A 290 -12.83 13.97 2.63
CA THR A 290 -13.42 12.89 3.42
C THR A 290 -14.52 12.24 2.59
N ASN A 291 -14.71 10.93 2.76
CA ASN A 291 -15.76 10.17 2.08
C ASN A 291 -17.00 9.94 2.94
N ASP A 292 -16.94 10.27 4.23
CA ASP A 292 -18.03 10.09 5.20
C ASP A 292 -18.74 8.74 5.04
N LEU A 293 -20.07 8.74 4.84
CA LEU A 293 -20.88 7.52 4.71
C LEU A 293 -21.13 7.11 3.24
N ASP A 294 -20.41 7.70 2.28
CA ASP A 294 -20.74 7.59 0.85
C ASP A 294 -20.55 6.18 0.31
N PHE A 295 -19.49 5.48 0.74
CA PHE A 295 -19.27 4.08 0.35
C PHE A 295 -20.40 3.17 0.82
N PHE A 296 -20.86 3.33 2.07
CA PHE A 296 -21.94 2.52 2.64
C PHE A 296 -23.29 2.84 2.01
N LEU A 297 -23.55 4.09 1.64
CA LEU A 297 -24.74 4.42 0.87
C LEU A 297 -24.66 3.81 -0.53
N ASN A 298 -23.48 3.78 -1.14
CA ASN A 298 -23.27 3.15 -2.43
C ASN A 298 -23.50 1.63 -2.40
N THR A 299 -23.28 0.93 -1.28
CA THR A 299 -23.64 -0.49 -1.19
C THR A 299 -25.16 -0.69 -1.35
N LYS A 300 -25.98 0.13 -0.68
CA LYS A 300 -27.44 0.12 -0.87
C LYS A 300 -27.84 0.53 -2.30
N LYS A 301 -27.22 1.58 -2.85
CA LYS A 301 -27.51 2.04 -4.23
C LYS A 301 -27.19 0.98 -5.27
N LEU A 302 -26.08 0.24 -5.12
CA LEU A 302 -25.75 -0.84 -6.04
C LEU A 302 -26.73 -2.02 -5.91
N ILE A 303 -27.16 -2.36 -4.70
CA ILE A 303 -28.21 -3.37 -4.50
C ILE A 303 -29.50 -2.95 -5.23
N SER A 304 -29.93 -1.70 -5.06
CA SER A 304 -31.10 -1.15 -5.76
C SER A 304 -30.93 -1.18 -7.28
N TYR A 305 -29.73 -0.84 -7.78
CA TYR A 305 -29.39 -0.92 -9.20
C TYR A 305 -29.54 -2.35 -9.75
N ILE A 306 -28.92 -3.34 -9.09
CA ILE A 306 -29.00 -4.75 -9.48
C ILE A 306 -30.46 -5.22 -9.47
N SER A 307 -31.22 -4.86 -8.43
CA SER A 307 -32.64 -5.23 -8.31
C SER A 307 -33.52 -4.65 -9.42
N ARG A 308 -33.22 -3.43 -9.90
CA ARG A 308 -34.07 -2.70 -10.87
C ARG A 308 -33.68 -2.94 -12.32
N LYS A 309 -32.39 -3.09 -12.58
CA LYS A 309 -31.82 -3.15 -13.94
C LYS A 309 -31.27 -4.53 -14.29
N GLY A 310 -31.06 -5.39 -13.28
CA GLY A 310 -30.24 -6.57 -13.41
C GLY A 310 -28.76 -6.21 -13.61
N LEU A 311 -27.89 -7.19 -13.44
CA LEU A 311 -26.48 -7.05 -13.79
C LEU A 311 -26.01 -8.36 -14.42
N VAL A 312 -25.58 -8.28 -15.68
CA VAL A 312 -25.22 -9.46 -16.48
C VAL A 312 -23.77 -9.38 -16.90
N LEU A 313 -23.01 -10.39 -16.53
CA LEU A 313 -21.60 -10.52 -16.86
C LEU A 313 -21.39 -10.66 -18.38
N ALA A 314 -20.22 -10.24 -18.84
CA ALA A 314 -19.73 -10.59 -20.15
C ALA A 314 -19.28 -12.06 -20.16
N LYS A 315 -19.10 -12.64 -21.36
CA LYS A 315 -18.54 -14.00 -21.52
C LYS A 315 -17.15 -14.18 -20.88
N SER A 316 -16.42 -13.08 -20.66
CA SER A 316 -15.15 -13.05 -19.94
C SER A 316 -15.30 -13.20 -18.42
N GLY A 317 -16.52 -13.25 -17.88
CA GLY A 317 -16.78 -13.26 -16.44
C GLY A 317 -16.66 -11.88 -15.77
N LYS A 318 -16.43 -10.81 -16.54
CA LYS A 318 -16.30 -9.43 -16.04
C LYS A 318 -17.58 -8.62 -16.22
N VAL A 319 -17.70 -7.52 -15.49
CA VAL A 319 -18.81 -6.57 -15.69
C VAL A 319 -18.66 -5.87 -17.05
N LYS A 320 -19.80 -5.57 -17.69
CA LYS A 320 -19.84 -4.91 -18.99
C LYS A 320 -19.54 -3.41 -18.83
N GLN A 321 -18.85 -2.83 -19.81
CA GLN A 321 -18.54 -1.39 -19.83
C GLN A 321 -19.80 -0.50 -19.78
N ALA A 322 -20.91 -0.97 -20.33
CA ALA A 322 -22.19 -0.26 -20.26
C ALA A 322 -22.67 -0.09 -18.82
N ASP A 323 -22.50 -1.11 -17.97
CA ASP A 323 -22.94 -1.08 -16.57
C ASP A 323 -21.98 -0.26 -15.71
N HIS A 324 -20.66 -0.28 -16.01
CA HIS A 324 -19.71 0.67 -15.43
C HIS A 324 -20.14 2.13 -15.65
N LYS A 325 -20.46 2.51 -16.89
CA LYS A 325 -20.90 3.89 -17.21
C LYS A 325 -22.23 4.28 -16.58
N ARG A 326 -23.17 3.33 -16.48
CA ARG A 326 -24.48 3.58 -15.84
C ARG A 326 -24.32 3.79 -14.34
N THR A 327 -23.53 2.94 -13.68
CA THR A 327 -23.32 3.05 -12.23
C THR A 327 -22.51 4.28 -11.84
N GLU A 328 -21.64 4.83 -12.70
CA GLU A 328 -20.99 6.13 -12.46
C GLU A 328 -21.96 7.30 -12.28
N GLN A 329 -23.15 7.23 -12.88
CA GLN A 329 -24.17 8.29 -12.76
C GLN A 329 -25.10 8.08 -11.56
N GLU A 330 -25.30 6.82 -11.14
CA GLU A 330 -26.23 6.48 -10.05
C GLU A 330 -25.55 6.41 -8.68
N LEU A 331 -24.28 6.01 -8.64
CA LEU A 331 -23.48 5.93 -7.43
C LEU A 331 -22.83 7.28 -7.11
N LEU A 332 -22.60 7.53 -5.83
CA LEU A 332 -21.72 8.61 -5.39
C LEU A 332 -20.28 8.30 -5.82
N ASN A 333 -19.45 9.34 -5.93
CA ASN A 333 -18.05 9.20 -6.31
C ASN A 333 -17.10 9.55 -5.15
N PRO A 334 -16.94 8.67 -4.15
CA PRO A 334 -15.92 8.81 -3.10
C PRO A 334 -14.53 9.14 -3.67
N ASP A 335 -13.79 10.01 -2.98
CA ASP A 335 -12.40 10.26 -3.29
C ASP A 335 -11.56 9.00 -3.05
N ILE A 336 -11.01 8.48 -4.14
CA ILE A 336 -10.04 7.37 -4.15
C ILE A 336 -8.67 7.84 -4.67
N GLY A 337 -8.46 9.16 -4.74
CA GLY A 337 -7.28 9.80 -5.31
C GLY A 337 -6.03 9.76 -4.41
N ILE A 338 -6.10 9.17 -3.23
CA ILE A 338 -4.99 9.09 -2.26
C ILE A 338 -3.79 8.37 -2.86
N PHE A 339 -4.05 7.42 -3.76
CA PHE A 339 -3.07 6.77 -4.64
C PHE A 339 -3.46 7.05 -6.10
N PRO A 340 -2.76 7.95 -6.81
CA PRO A 340 -3.10 8.37 -8.18
C PRO A 340 -3.24 7.21 -9.17
N GLU A 341 -2.44 6.17 -9.00
CA GLU A 341 -2.47 4.95 -9.81
C GLU A 341 -3.76 4.14 -9.64
N LYS A 342 -4.64 4.53 -8.72
CA LYS A 342 -5.88 3.83 -8.36
C LYS A 342 -7.12 4.71 -8.49
N SER A 343 -6.95 5.94 -9.00
CA SER A 343 -8.05 6.89 -9.14
C SER A 343 -9.02 6.59 -10.29
N GLN A 344 -8.83 5.48 -11.00
CA GLN A 344 -9.64 5.07 -12.16
C GLN A 344 -10.48 3.81 -11.90
N ILE A 345 -10.50 3.31 -10.66
CA ILE A 345 -11.27 2.12 -10.30
C ILE A 345 -12.76 2.49 -10.27
N TYR A 346 -13.60 1.68 -10.91
CA TYR A 346 -15.05 1.88 -10.87
C TYR A 346 -15.61 1.51 -9.49
N GLN A 347 -16.50 2.33 -8.95
CA GLN A 347 -17.08 2.12 -7.61
C GLN A 347 -17.72 0.73 -7.45
N MET A 348 -18.41 0.24 -8.48
CA MET A 348 -18.99 -1.11 -8.49
C MET A 348 -17.94 -2.22 -8.29
N GLU A 349 -16.71 -2.07 -8.80
CA GLU A 349 -15.63 -3.05 -8.61
C GLU A 349 -15.11 -3.07 -7.17
N LEU A 350 -15.27 -1.98 -6.42
CA LEU A 350 -14.96 -1.92 -5.00
C LEU A 350 -16.08 -2.51 -4.13
N ILE A 351 -17.33 -2.33 -4.56
CA ILE A 351 -18.52 -2.71 -3.79
C ILE A 351 -18.89 -4.19 -3.97
N LEU A 352 -18.80 -4.73 -5.20
CA LEU A 352 -19.20 -6.12 -5.47
C LEU A 352 -18.42 -7.16 -4.63
N PRO A 353 -17.09 -7.05 -4.44
CA PRO A 353 -16.36 -7.93 -3.52
C PRO A 353 -16.88 -7.85 -2.09
N VAL A 354 -17.23 -6.66 -1.60
CA VAL A 354 -17.78 -6.45 -0.25
C VAL A 354 -19.18 -7.05 -0.11
N LEU A 355 -20.06 -6.85 -1.11
CA LEU A 355 -21.38 -7.48 -1.11
C LEU A 355 -21.28 -9.01 -1.17
N LYS A 356 -20.24 -9.56 -1.81
CA LYS A 356 -20.01 -11.01 -1.83
C LYS A 356 -19.57 -11.53 -0.47
N LEU A 357 -18.71 -10.79 0.25
CA LEU A 357 -18.32 -11.12 1.63
C LEU A 357 -19.55 -11.14 2.55
N LEU A 358 -20.43 -10.15 2.39
CA LEU A 358 -21.69 -10.03 3.12
C LEU A 358 -22.76 -11.05 2.70
N ASN A 359 -22.47 -11.93 1.73
CA ASN A 359 -23.42 -12.92 1.21
C ASN A 359 -24.70 -12.30 0.59
N ILE A 360 -24.63 -11.05 0.10
CA ILE A 360 -25.78 -10.35 -0.49
C ILE A 360 -25.90 -10.64 -1.99
N VAL A 361 -24.76 -10.83 -2.67
CA VAL A 361 -24.71 -11.11 -4.12
C VAL A 361 -24.13 -12.48 -4.41
N ASP A 362 -24.63 -13.09 -5.48
CA ASP A 362 -24.04 -14.30 -6.06
C ASP A 362 -24.18 -14.35 -7.58
N ILE A 363 -23.65 -15.40 -8.21
CA ILE A 363 -23.79 -15.62 -9.65
C ILE A 363 -24.69 -16.81 -9.92
N LYS A 364 -25.64 -16.62 -10.85
CA LYS A 364 -26.46 -17.69 -11.44
C LYS A 364 -26.37 -17.60 -12.96
N GLY A 365 -25.60 -18.51 -13.57
CA GLY A 365 -25.26 -18.40 -14.99
C GLY A 365 -24.36 -17.20 -15.25
N GLU A 366 -24.83 -16.26 -16.08
CA GLU A 366 -24.15 -14.96 -16.33
C GLU A 366 -24.73 -13.82 -15.50
N ASN A 367 -25.79 -14.05 -14.72
CA ASN A 367 -26.47 -13.01 -13.96
C ASN A 367 -25.89 -12.90 -12.54
N ILE A 368 -25.64 -11.66 -12.10
CA ILE A 368 -25.45 -11.35 -10.69
C ILE A 368 -26.83 -11.24 -10.06
N VAL A 369 -27.09 -12.08 -9.06
CA VAL A 369 -28.37 -12.18 -8.35
C VAL A 369 -28.22 -11.71 -6.91
N LEU A 370 -29.30 -11.15 -6.37
CA LEU A 370 -29.40 -10.77 -4.96
C LEU A 370 -29.94 -11.95 -4.15
N ARG A 371 -29.42 -12.16 -2.94
CA ARG A 371 -29.87 -13.19 -2.00
C ARG A 371 -30.97 -12.65 -1.08
N GLU A 372 -31.73 -13.56 -0.44
CA GLU A 372 -32.90 -13.23 0.40
C GLU A 372 -32.58 -12.25 1.55
N GLU A 373 -31.35 -12.31 2.07
CA GLU A 373 -30.82 -11.45 3.14
C GLU A 373 -30.75 -9.95 2.76
N MET A 374 -30.94 -9.63 1.48
CA MET A 374 -30.89 -8.27 0.94
C MET A 374 -31.90 -7.32 1.59
N ASN A 375 -33.14 -7.77 1.80
CA ASN A 375 -34.19 -6.91 2.37
C ASN A 375 -33.89 -6.53 3.83
N GLU A 376 -33.37 -7.47 4.61
CA GLU A 376 -32.91 -7.20 5.97
C GLU A 376 -31.76 -6.20 5.95
N PHE A 377 -30.77 -6.40 5.07
CA PHE A 377 -29.63 -5.49 4.95
C PHE A 377 -30.05 -4.06 4.56
N ASN A 378 -30.95 -3.90 3.59
CA ASN A 378 -31.44 -2.58 3.18
C ASN A 378 -32.23 -1.87 4.28
N GLY A 379 -32.91 -2.60 5.17
CA GLY A 379 -33.64 -2.04 6.30
C GLY A 379 -32.76 -1.56 7.46
N LYS A 380 -31.46 -1.91 7.49
CA LYS A 380 -30.55 -1.50 8.58
C LYS A 380 -30.19 -0.02 8.49
N ASP A 381 -29.91 0.56 9.65
CA ASP A 381 -29.32 1.89 9.77
C ASP A 381 -27.94 1.93 9.09
N ILE A 382 -27.55 3.10 8.58
CA ILE A 382 -26.30 3.26 7.85
C ILE A 382 -25.06 3.02 8.72
N PHE A 383 -25.09 3.35 10.02
CA PHE A 383 -23.98 3.09 10.93
C PHE A 383 -23.89 1.60 11.29
N GLU A 384 -25.01 0.88 11.30
CA GLU A 384 -25.01 -0.59 11.41
C GLU A 384 -24.37 -1.23 10.18
N ILE A 385 -24.72 -0.77 8.98
CA ILE A 385 -24.11 -1.23 7.73
C ILE A 385 -22.61 -0.94 7.71
N MET A 386 -22.20 0.25 8.13
CA MET A 386 -20.78 0.58 8.28
C MET A 386 -20.07 -0.43 9.17
N LYS A 387 -20.60 -0.70 10.37
CA LYS A 387 -20.00 -1.67 11.30
C LYS A 387 -19.91 -3.07 10.70
N LEU A 388 -20.96 -3.53 10.02
CA LEU A 388 -21.00 -4.83 9.35
C LEU A 388 -19.97 -4.93 8.22
N VAL A 389 -19.93 -3.93 7.32
CA VAL A 389 -18.98 -3.88 6.20
C VAL A 389 -17.54 -3.87 6.69
N VAL A 390 -17.21 -2.98 7.65
CA VAL A 390 -15.85 -2.87 8.18
C VAL A 390 -15.44 -4.16 8.89
N HIS A 391 -16.35 -4.78 9.65
CA HIS A 391 -16.10 -6.07 10.29
C HIS A 391 -15.78 -7.16 9.26
N GLU A 392 -16.61 -7.29 8.24
CA GLU A 392 -16.47 -8.32 7.21
C GLU A 392 -15.20 -8.17 6.38
N VAL A 393 -14.82 -6.94 6.06
CA VAL A 393 -13.55 -6.64 5.36
C VAL A 393 -12.34 -6.95 6.25
N ASN A 394 -12.41 -6.65 7.54
CA ASN A 394 -11.33 -6.98 8.50
C ASN A 394 -11.10 -8.49 8.65
N GLU A 395 -12.14 -9.30 8.49
CA GLU A 395 -12.05 -10.76 8.60
C GLU A 395 -11.88 -11.45 7.24
N ALA A 396 -11.85 -10.70 6.13
CA ALA A 396 -11.86 -11.24 4.77
C ALA A 396 -10.67 -12.18 4.50
N ARG A 397 -9.47 -11.86 4.99
CA ARG A 397 -8.25 -12.67 4.82
C ARG A 397 -8.31 -13.99 5.60
N MET A 398 -9.11 -14.06 6.66
CA MET A 398 -9.30 -15.28 7.46
C MET A 398 -10.34 -16.20 6.84
N LYS A 399 -11.22 -15.68 5.96
CA LYS A 399 -12.24 -16.44 5.27
C LYS A 399 -11.65 -17.17 4.06
N ARG A 400 -11.70 -18.50 4.06
CA ARG A 400 -11.35 -19.31 2.89
C ARG A 400 -12.52 -19.33 1.91
N VAL A 401 -12.61 -18.30 1.08
CA VAL A 401 -13.59 -18.24 -0.03
C VAL A 401 -12.81 -18.09 -1.32
N VAL A 402 -13.11 -18.91 -2.32
CA VAL A 402 -12.63 -18.72 -3.69
C VAL A 402 -13.79 -18.11 -4.48
N PRO A 403 -13.89 -16.77 -4.54
CA PRO A 403 -14.95 -16.12 -5.28
C PRO A 403 -14.71 -16.19 -6.79
N ALA A 404 -15.75 -15.92 -7.57
CA ALA A 404 -15.60 -15.63 -9.00
C ALA A 404 -14.75 -14.36 -9.21
N GLU A 405 -14.12 -14.24 -10.38
CA GLU A 405 -13.21 -13.13 -10.71
C GLU A 405 -13.85 -11.76 -10.49
N VAL A 406 -15.13 -11.58 -10.86
CA VAL A 406 -15.86 -10.31 -10.67
C VAL A 406 -16.01 -9.85 -9.21
N PHE A 407 -15.96 -10.79 -8.27
CA PHE A 407 -16.04 -10.50 -6.83
C PHE A 407 -14.66 -10.47 -6.18
N THR A 408 -13.58 -10.56 -6.96
CA THR A 408 -12.22 -10.49 -6.45
C THR A 408 -11.77 -9.04 -6.41
N ALA A 409 -11.31 -8.57 -5.25
CA ALA A 409 -10.72 -7.26 -5.09
C ALA A 409 -9.28 -7.23 -5.66
N THR A 410 -9.15 -7.28 -6.99
CA THR A 410 -7.86 -7.43 -7.68
C THR A 410 -7.00 -6.16 -7.62
N GLU A 411 -7.61 -5.00 -7.87
CA GLU A 411 -6.91 -3.73 -7.89
C GLU A 411 -6.47 -3.26 -6.50
N MET A 412 -7.30 -3.53 -5.50
CA MET A 412 -7.11 -3.18 -4.10
C MET A 412 -7.51 -4.36 -3.22
N PRO A 413 -6.59 -5.30 -2.94
CA PRO A 413 -6.91 -6.47 -2.15
C PRO A 413 -7.25 -6.09 -0.71
N PHE A 414 -8.10 -6.89 -0.06
CA PHE A 414 -8.38 -6.74 1.36
C PHE A 414 -7.13 -6.95 2.20
N TYR A 415 -7.04 -6.17 3.26
CA TYR A 415 -5.86 -6.08 4.09
C TYR A 415 -5.90 -7.00 5.30
N ASP A 416 -4.76 -7.15 5.95
CA ASP A 416 -4.54 -7.87 7.19
C ASP A 416 -4.74 -6.94 8.39
N LYS A 417 -5.48 -7.45 9.38
CA LYS A 417 -5.93 -6.69 10.55
C LYS A 417 -4.79 -6.17 11.43
N PRO A 418 -3.68 -6.90 11.68
CA PRO A 418 -2.56 -6.36 12.45
C PRO A 418 -1.92 -5.13 11.81
N ILE A 419 -1.86 -5.06 10.47
CA ILE A 419 -1.34 -3.88 9.76
C ILE A 419 -2.32 -2.72 9.86
N LEU A 420 -3.64 -2.99 9.75
CA LEU A 420 -4.69 -2.00 10.04
C LEU A 420 -4.53 -1.39 11.44
N ASP A 421 -4.46 -2.23 12.47
CA ASP A 421 -4.38 -1.79 13.86
C ASP A 421 -3.14 -0.92 14.09
N LYS A 422 -2.01 -1.26 13.47
CA LYS A 422 -0.79 -0.44 13.54
C LYS A 422 -0.96 0.91 12.84
N CYS A 423 -1.50 0.93 11.62
CA CYS A 423 -1.79 2.18 10.89
C CYS A 423 -2.66 3.12 11.73
N VAL A 424 -3.78 2.60 12.25
CA VAL A 424 -4.71 3.36 13.09
C VAL A 424 -4.03 3.88 14.34
N SER A 425 -3.23 3.05 15.03
CA SER A 425 -2.50 3.48 16.23
C SER A 425 -1.54 4.65 15.97
N LEU A 426 -0.87 4.66 14.81
CA LEU A 426 0.04 5.73 14.42
C LEU A 426 -0.72 7.03 14.14
N ILE A 427 -1.86 6.94 13.43
CA ILE A 427 -2.70 8.09 13.10
C ILE A 427 -3.29 8.70 14.38
N ILE A 428 -3.86 7.88 15.27
CA ILE A 428 -4.42 8.35 16.55
C ILE A 428 -3.35 9.04 17.40
N LYS A 429 -2.17 8.43 17.54
CA LYS A 429 -1.09 8.99 18.37
C LYS A 429 -0.56 10.32 17.82
N ALA A 430 -0.43 10.42 16.50
CA ALA A 430 0.10 11.63 15.86
C ALA A 430 -0.95 12.74 15.69
N LYS A 431 -2.26 12.40 15.71
CA LYS A 431 -3.41 13.23 15.33
C LYS A 431 -3.42 13.69 13.87
N ARG A 432 -2.25 14.02 13.33
CA ARG A 432 -1.98 14.40 11.95
C ARG A 432 -0.64 13.80 11.53
N ILE A 433 -0.64 12.93 10.53
CA ILE A 433 0.54 12.18 10.11
C ILE A 433 0.68 12.17 8.59
N HIS A 434 1.89 12.34 8.10
CA HIS A 434 2.14 12.24 6.66
C HIS A 434 2.21 10.78 6.21
N LEU A 435 1.67 10.47 5.02
CA LEU A 435 1.64 9.12 4.45
C LEU A 435 2.99 8.39 4.52
N SER A 436 4.08 9.06 4.16
CA SER A 436 5.44 8.48 4.18
C SER A 436 5.89 8.01 5.56
N VAL A 437 5.43 8.66 6.64
CA VAL A 437 5.75 8.30 8.02
C VAL A 437 5.11 6.97 8.40
N ILE A 438 3.88 6.72 7.94
CA ILE A 438 3.20 5.43 8.14
C ILE A 438 3.98 4.31 7.46
N PHE A 439 4.29 4.48 6.16
CA PHE A 439 5.08 3.49 5.41
C PHE A 439 6.41 3.20 6.10
N SER A 440 7.17 4.25 6.42
CA SER A 440 8.50 4.09 7.01
C SER A 440 8.45 3.35 8.35
N ASN A 441 7.54 3.74 9.26
CA ASN A 441 7.43 3.09 10.57
C ASN A 441 6.99 1.63 10.45
N ILE A 442 5.95 1.34 9.66
CA ILE A 442 5.44 -0.04 9.55
C ILE A 442 6.47 -0.94 8.88
N ILE A 443 7.10 -0.51 7.78
CA ILE A 443 8.17 -1.29 7.12
C ILE A 443 9.34 -1.52 8.08
N ARG A 444 9.75 -0.49 8.83
CA ARG A 444 10.85 -0.64 9.79
C ARG A 444 10.52 -1.67 10.85
N GLU A 445 9.36 -1.57 11.48
CA GLU A 445 8.97 -2.47 12.57
C GLU A 445 8.64 -3.90 12.11
N HIS A 446 7.85 -4.06 11.04
CA HIS A 446 7.29 -5.34 10.61
C HIS A 446 8.16 -6.11 9.64
N LEU A 447 9.07 -5.43 8.93
CA LEU A 447 9.98 -6.08 7.98
C LEU A 447 11.43 -6.04 8.47
N ILE A 448 12.02 -4.85 8.59
CA ILE A 448 13.47 -4.70 8.86
C ILE A 448 13.84 -5.21 10.25
N LEU A 449 13.02 -4.92 11.25
CA LEU A 449 13.26 -5.30 12.64
C LEU A 449 12.61 -6.63 13.03
N SER A 450 11.98 -7.32 12.07
CA SER A 450 11.32 -8.60 12.33
C SER A 450 12.35 -9.70 12.69
N PRO A 451 12.03 -10.57 13.67
CA PRO A 451 12.86 -11.74 13.97
C PRO A 451 12.93 -12.66 12.75
N GLY A 452 14.13 -12.85 12.18
CA GLY A 452 14.34 -13.74 11.03
C GLY A 452 14.40 -13.04 9.68
N PHE A 453 14.35 -11.70 9.62
CA PHE A 453 14.58 -10.94 8.39
C PHE A 453 15.88 -11.38 7.69
N ARG A 454 15.79 -11.66 6.38
CA ARG A 454 16.92 -11.96 5.51
C ARG A 454 16.90 -11.06 4.29
N THR A 455 18.06 -10.55 3.90
CA THR A 455 18.15 -9.59 2.78
C THR A 455 17.77 -10.22 1.43
N LYS A 456 17.88 -11.55 1.27
CA LYS A 456 17.56 -12.26 0.03
C LYS A 456 16.16 -12.01 -0.52
N ASN A 457 15.16 -11.90 0.36
CA ASN A 457 13.75 -11.69 -0.03
C ASN A 457 13.30 -10.25 0.22
N PHE A 458 14.21 -9.34 0.56
CA PHE A 458 13.83 -8.01 1.03
C PHE A 458 12.95 -7.25 0.04
N GLN A 459 13.29 -7.29 -1.26
CA GLN A 459 12.52 -6.55 -2.27
C GLN A 459 11.10 -7.12 -2.48
N SER A 460 10.93 -8.45 -2.45
CA SER A 460 9.61 -9.07 -2.58
C SER A 460 8.74 -8.77 -1.38
N ASP A 461 9.30 -8.95 -0.18
CA ASP A 461 8.58 -8.78 1.09
C ASP A 461 8.24 -7.29 1.30
N LEU A 462 9.14 -6.38 0.91
CA LEU A 462 8.90 -4.94 0.90
C LEU A 462 7.77 -4.55 -0.06
N ALA A 463 7.74 -5.13 -1.26
CA ALA A 463 6.69 -4.86 -2.24
C ALA A 463 5.32 -5.36 -1.77
N GLU A 464 5.27 -6.54 -1.14
CA GLU A 464 4.05 -7.10 -0.56
C GLU A 464 3.54 -6.26 0.60
N LEU A 465 4.40 -5.93 1.57
CA LEU A 465 4.02 -5.08 2.71
C LEU A 465 3.61 -3.67 2.27
N ARG A 466 4.22 -3.10 1.22
CA ARG A 466 3.78 -1.81 0.66
C ARG A 466 2.36 -1.89 0.13
N LYS A 467 2.03 -2.93 -0.64
CA LYS A 467 0.65 -3.14 -1.13
C LYS A 467 -0.32 -3.27 0.04
N GLU A 468 0.08 -3.98 1.09
CA GLU A 468 -0.70 -4.16 2.30
C GLU A 468 -1.02 -2.83 3.00
N ILE A 469 0.00 -2.00 3.24
CA ILE A 469 -0.18 -0.67 3.83
C ILE A 469 -1.04 0.22 2.93
N MET A 470 -0.84 0.17 1.61
CA MET A 470 -1.67 0.90 0.65
C MET A 470 -3.14 0.49 0.76
N SER A 471 -3.44 -0.81 0.78
CA SER A 471 -4.80 -1.31 0.94
C SER A 471 -5.44 -0.82 2.23
N VAL A 472 -4.75 -0.90 3.38
CA VAL A 472 -5.27 -0.39 4.66
C VAL A 472 -5.66 1.08 4.55
N ILE A 473 -4.75 1.92 4.08
CA ILE A 473 -4.96 3.37 4.00
C ILE A 473 -6.07 3.70 2.99
N PHE A 474 -6.10 2.98 1.86
CA PHE A 474 -7.13 3.11 0.84
C PHE A 474 -8.52 2.81 1.41
N TYR A 475 -8.71 1.69 2.09
CA TYR A 475 -10.01 1.32 2.64
C TYR A 475 -10.42 2.18 3.83
N LEU A 476 -9.49 2.58 4.70
CA LEU A 476 -9.76 3.55 5.77
C LEU A 476 -10.30 4.88 5.19
N HIS A 477 -9.69 5.36 4.10
CA HIS A 477 -10.17 6.56 3.39
C HIS A 477 -11.49 6.31 2.66
N LEU A 478 -11.62 5.20 1.93
CA LEU A 478 -12.84 4.82 1.20
C LEU A 478 -14.05 4.72 2.14
N PHE A 479 -13.87 4.16 3.34
CA PHE A 479 -14.89 4.06 4.39
C PHE A 479 -15.14 5.38 5.13
N GLY A 480 -14.50 6.48 4.71
CA GLY A 480 -14.67 7.80 5.29
C GLY A 480 -14.11 7.92 6.71
N LEU A 481 -13.24 7.02 7.14
CA LEU A 481 -12.63 7.03 8.47
C LEU A 481 -11.38 7.93 8.54
N LEU A 482 -10.87 8.35 7.39
CA LEU A 482 -9.75 9.29 7.28
C LEU A 482 -10.18 10.58 6.59
N GLU A 483 -9.52 11.65 6.97
CA GLU A 483 -9.48 12.90 6.24
C GLU A 483 -8.08 13.07 5.63
N VAL A 484 -8.04 13.51 4.37
CA VAL A 484 -6.80 13.63 3.58
C VAL A 484 -6.58 15.08 3.15
N GLU A 485 -5.42 15.63 3.49
CA GLU A 485 -5.00 16.97 3.08
C GLU A 485 -4.17 16.90 1.79
N TYR A 486 -4.74 17.28 0.65
CA TYR A 486 -4.01 17.37 -0.62
C TYR A 486 -3.30 18.72 -0.78
N PRO A 487 -2.19 18.78 -1.55
CA PRO A 487 -1.56 17.68 -2.29
C PRO A 487 -0.60 16.81 -1.47
N ASN A 488 -0.28 17.24 -0.24
CA ASN A 488 0.79 16.64 0.57
C ASN A 488 0.40 15.30 1.21
N ARG A 489 -0.88 14.91 1.23
CA ARG A 489 -1.38 13.65 1.81
C ARG A 489 -1.01 13.49 3.28
N PHE A 490 -1.24 14.55 4.06
CA PHE A 490 -1.38 14.39 5.50
C PHE A 490 -2.73 13.71 5.79
N LEU A 491 -2.72 12.83 6.78
CA LEU A 491 -3.83 12.01 7.19
C LEU A 491 -4.17 12.31 8.65
N SER A 492 -5.45 12.47 8.91
CA SER A 492 -6.06 12.56 10.24
C SER A 492 -7.25 11.60 10.29
N LEU A 493 -7.73 11.27 11.49
CA LEU A 493 -9.05 10.67 11.59
C LEU A 493 -10.09 11.71 11.18
N SER A 494 -11.07 11.30 10.37
CA SER A 494 -12.26 12.12 10.14
C SER A 494 -13.13 12.13 11.40
N LYS A 495 -14.14 13.01 11.48
CA LYS A 495 -15.14 12.95 12.57
C LYS A 495 -15.83 11.59 12.67
N LEU A 496 -16.06 10.92 11.54
CA LEU A 496 -16.60 9.57 11.50
C LEU A 496 -15.59 8.53 12.03
N GLY A 497 -14.31 8.68 11.66
CA GLY A 497 -13.21 7.86 12.17
C GLY A 497 -13.02 7.98 13.68
N GLU A 498 -13.04 9.21 14.20
CA GLU A 498 -12.93 9.46 15.65
C GLU A 498 -14.07 8.79 16.43
N TYR A 499 -15.30 8.87 15.91
CA TYR A 499 -16.44 8.17 16.48
C TYR A 499 -16.31 6.65 16.40
N PHE A 500 -15.90 6.12 15.24
CA PHE A 500 -15.75 4.69 15.03
C PHE A 500 -14.67 4.07 15.95
N PHE A 501 -13.53 4.74 16.09
CA PHE A 501 -12.43 4.31 16.96
C PHE A 501 -12.57 4.78 18.42
N GLN A 502 -13.70 5.38 18.79
CA GLN A 502 -14.01 5.81 20.16
C GLN A 502 -12.99 6.82 20.74
N THR A 503 -12.42 7.66 19.88
CA THR A 503 -11.50 8.75 20.29
C THR A 503 -12.19 10.11 20.33
N GLY A 504 -13.44 10.20 19.85
CA GLY A 504 -14.25 11.41 19.85
C GLY A 504 -15.75 11.11 19.76
N GLU A 505 -16.56 12.15 19.75
CA GLU A 505 -18.02 12.07 19.64
C GLU A 505 -18.50 12.59 18.28
N LEU A 506 -19.59 12.01 17.76
CA LEU A 506 -20.23 12.49 16.55
C LEU A 506 -21.49 13.29 16.90
N SER A 507 -21.57 14.54 16.43
CA SER A 507 -22.84 15.27 16.51
C SER A 507 -23.88 14.63 15.60
N HIS A 508 -24.96 14.15 16.21
CA HIS A 508 -26.11 13.59 15.50
C HIS A 508 -27.15 14.65 15.13
N LYS A 509 -27.01 15.89 15.62
CA LYS A 509 -27.99 16.96 15.39
C LYS A 509 -27.46 17.96 14.37
N THR A 510 -28.26 18.19 13.34
CA THR A 510 -28.09 19.30 12.40
C THR A 510 -28.64 20.58 13.04
N GLU A 511 -27.89 21.67 12.92
CA GLU A 511 -28.31 22.97 13.44
C GLU A 511 -29.49 23.53 12.64
N LYS A 512 -30.37 24.29 13.30
CA LYS A 512 -31.47 24.98 12.61
C LYS A 512 -30.89 26.04 11.66
N GLY A 513 -31.27 25.99 10.39
CA GLY A 513 -30.67 26.79 9.33
C GLY A 513 -29.36 26.21 8.77
N GLY A 514 -29.03 24.96 9.11
CA GLY A 514 -27.96 24.21 8.46
C GLY A 514 -28.29 23.85 7.01
N ILE A 515 -29.57 23.83 6.64
CA ILE A 515 -30.02 23.73 5.25
C ILE A 515 -30.94 24.90 4.86
N THR A 516 -30.96 25.20 3.57
CA THR A 516 -31.90 26.13 2.93
C THR A 516 -32.55 25.42 1.76
N ILE A 517 -33.88 25.50 1.65
CA ILE A 517 -34.65 24.90 0.57
C ILE A 517 -35.25 26.03 -0.25
N ASN A 518 -34.94 26.05 -1.54
CA ASN A 518 -35.43 27.05 -2.48
C ASN A 518 -36.75 26.60 -3.14
N PRO A 519 -37.53 27.54 -3.72
CA PRO A 519 -38.80 27.22 -4.39
C PRO A 519 -38.68 26.27 -5.58
N ASP A 520 -37.50 26.18 -6.20
CA ASP A 520 -37.18 25.28 -7.32
C ASP A 520 -36.72 23.88 -6.86
N PHE A 521 -36.90 23.56 -5.57
CA PHE A 521 -36.48 22.31 -4.93
C PHE A 521 -34.97 22.08 -4.88
N THR A 522 -34.17 23.12 -5.13
CA THR A 522 -32.74 23.09 -4.80
C THR A 522 -32.56 23.20 -3.28
N ILE A 523 -31.69 22.36 -2.72
CA ILE A 523 -31.35 22.35 -1.30
C ILE A 523 -29.87 22.69 -1.14
N ILE A 524 -29.60 23.76 -0.41
CA ILE A 524 -28.25 24.19 -0.06
C ILE A 524 -27.97 23.73 1.37
N ALA A 525 -26.93 22.92 1.56
CA ALA A 525 -26.51 22.45 2.87
C ALA A 525 -25.12 22.99 3.23
N PHE A 526 -25.01 23.56 4.43
CA PHE A 526 -23.77 24.13 4.96
C PHE A 526 -22.98 23.05 5.72
N PRO A 527 -21.81 22.60 5.24
CA PRO A 527 -21.09 21.45 5.79
C PRO A 527 -20.83 21.54 7.31
N ASP A 528 -20.50 22.72 7.82
CA ASP A 528 -20.17 22.92 9.24
C ASP A 528 -21.38 22.84 10.18
N ARG A 529 -22.60 22.93 9.64
CA ARG A 529 -23.86 22.98 10.41
C ARG A 529 -24.72 21.74 10.25
N VAL A 530 -24.39 20.89 9.27
CA VAL A 530 -25.13 19.68 8.96
C VAL A 530 -24.39 18.47 9.52
N SER A 531 -25.10 17.64 10.28
CA SER A 531 -24.54 16.39 10.80
C SER A 531 -24.21 15.42 9.66
N ILE A 532 -23.27 14.50 9.89
CA ILE A 532 -22.91 13.46 8.91
C ILE A 532 -24.15 12.64 8.51
N TYR A 533 -24.99 12.30 9.49
CA TYR A 533 -26.25 11.59 9.22
C TYR A 533 -27.24 12.43 8.39
N GLY A 534 -27.38 13.72 8.69
CA GLY A 534 -28.21 14.62 7.88
C GLY A 534 -27.72 14.75 6.43
N LEU A 535 -26.40 14.83 6.23
CA LEU A 535 -25.81 14.86 4.90
C LEU A 535 -26.03 13.52 4.16
N HIS A 536 -25.93 12.41 4.87
CA HIS A 536 -26.25 11.08 4.35
C HIS A 536 -27.72 10.99 3.88
N LEU A 537 -28.67 11.49 4.68
CA LEU A 537 -30.09 11.53 4.30
C LEU A 537 -30.31 12.38 3.03
N LEU A 538 -29.64 13.53 2.92
CA LEU A 538 -29.68 14.33 1.69
C LEU A 538 -29.17 13.52 0.50
N LYS A 539 -28.00 12.89 0.60
CA LYS A 539 -27.41 12.07 -0.49
C LYS A 539 -28.26 10.83 -0.86
N ALA A 540 -29.12 10.36 0.04
CA ALA A 540 -30.03 9.23 -0.18
C ALA A 540 -31.34 9.64 -0.89
N PHE A 541 -31.92 10.79 -0.53
CA PHE A 541 -33.23 11.26 -1.04
C PHE A 541 -33.14 12.35 -2.13
N THR A 542 -31.94 12.83 -2.45
CA THR A 542 -31.73 13.92 -3.43
C THR A 542 -30.55 13.63 -4.35
N GLU A 543 -30.46 14.39 -5.45
CA GLU A 543 -29.32 14.35 -6.36
C GLU A 543 -28.29 15.40 -5.96
N LEU A 544 -27.06 14.97 -5.69
CA LEU A 544 -25.93 15.89 -5.50
C LEU A 544 -25.52 16.49 -6.85
N LYS A 545 -25.59 17.81 -6.99
CA LYS A 545 -25.18 18.52 -8.21
C LYS A 545 -23.77 19.06 -8.11
N ASP A 546 -23.43 19.67 -6.98
CA ASP A 546 -22.13 20.29 -6.77
C ASP A 546 -21.72 20.26 -5.29
N TYR A 547 -20.42 20.24 -5.06
CA TYR A 547 -19.80 20.36 -3.75
C TYR A 547 -18.44 21.06 -3.88
N ASP A 548 -18.41 22.34 -3.46
CA ASP A 548 -17.19 23.12 -3.30
C ASP A 548 -17.10 23.68 -1.86
N ARG A 549 -17.82 24.76 -1.58
CA ARG A 549 -17.94 25.33 -0.21
C ARG A 549 -19.21 24.90 0.52
N VAL A 550 -20.26 24.64 -0.26
CA VAL A 550 -21.56 24.19 0.21
C VAL A 550 -22.00 23.03 -0.67
N TYR A 551 -22.83 22.15 -0.12
CA TYR A 551 -23.45 21.11 -0.90
C TYR A 551 -24.70 21.66 -1.58
N THR A 552 -24.81 21.45 -2.88
CA THR A 552 -26.01 21.77 -3.65
C THR A 552 -26.68 20.50 -4.11
N PHE A 553 -27.89 20.27 -3.61
CA PHE A 553 -28.72 19.14 -3.94
C PHE A 553 -29.95 19.58 -4.73
N VAL A 554 -30.52 18.66 -5.50
CA VAL A 554 -31.83 18.83 -6.15
C VAL A 554 -32.73 17.70 -5.70
N LEU A 555 -33.89 18.06 -5.15
CA LEU A 555 -34.93 17.11 -4.81
C LEU A 555 -35.79 16.83 -6.04
N THR A 556 -35.74 15.59 -6.53
CA THR A 556 -36.56 15.08 -7.64
C THR A 556 -37.46 13.96 -7.15
N LYS A 557 -38.53 13.66 -7.89
CA LYS A 557 -39.42 12.53 -7.58
C LYS A 557 -38.63 11.21 -7.59
N GLU A 558 -37.77 11.05 -8.58
CA GLU A 558 -36.97 9.85 -8.78
C GLU A 558 -35.98 9.63 -7.63
N ALA A 559 -35.27 10.69 -7.19
CA ALA A 559 -34.33 10.60 -6.07
C ALA A 559 -35.04 10.37 -4.73
N PHE A 560 -36.20 10.99 -4.53
CA PHE A 560 -36.99 10.77 -3.32
C PHE A 560 -37.48 9.32 -3.24
N GLN A 561 -38.05 8.80 -4.34
CA GLN A 561 -38.49 7.41 -4.41
C GLN A 561 -37.33 6.42 -4.31
N LEU A 562 -36.15 6.76 -4.85
CA LEU A 562 -34.93 5.97 -4.65
C LEU A 562 -34.60 5.86 -3.16
N GLY A 563 -34.64 6.95 -2.39
CA GLY A 563 -34.43 6.93 -0.94
C GLY A 563 -35.32 5.89 -0.22
N ILE A 564 -36.58 5.76 -0.65
CA ILE A 564 -37.52 4.76 -0.12
C ILE A 564 -37.09 3.34 -0.51
N LEU A 565 -36.68 3.13 -1.77
CA LEU A 565 -36.19 1.84 -2.26
C LEU A 565 -34.88 1.40 -1.60
N LEU A 566 -34.11 2.34 -1.03
CA LEU A 566 -32.93 2.05 -0.21
C LEU A 566 -33.30 1.66 1.23
N GLY A 567 -34.58 1.54 1.56
CA GLY A 567 -35.09 1.11 2.86
C GLY A 567 -35.23 2.24 3.89
N TYR A 568 -35.06 3.51 3.50
CA TYR A 568 -35.27 4.64 4.41
C TYR A 568 -36.74 5.04 4.50
N LYS A 569 -37.14 5.55 5.66
CA LYS A 569 -38.52 6.01 5.88
C LYS A 569 -38.67 7.47 5.42
N PRO A 570 -39.66 7.79 4.57
CA PRO A 570 -39.95 9.17 4.17
C PRO A 570 -40.08 10.15 5.32
N VAL A 571 -40.72 9.72 6.42
CA VAL A 571 -40.99 10.55 7.60
C VAL A 571 -39.68 11.03 8.24
N GLU A 572 -38.66 10.17 8.31
CA GLU A 572 -37.36 10.53 8.89
C GLU A 572 -36.69 11.66 8.08
N PHE A 573 -36.79 11.60 6.76
CA PHE A 573 -36.26 12.66 5.89
C PHE A 573 -37.07 13.96 6.01
N ILE A 574 -38.40 13.88 6.03
CA ILE A 574 -39.28 15.06 6.18
C ILE A 574 -39.01 15.75 7.52
N ASP A 575 -38.90 15.00 8.61
CA ASP A 575 -38.62 15.55 9.93
C ASP A 575 -37.22 16.17 10.00
N PHE A 576 -36.23 15.54 9.37
CA PHE A 576 -34.90 16.13 9.19
C PHE A 576 -34.97 17.47 8.45
N LEU A 577 -35.72 17.57 7.34
CA LEU A 577 -35.88 18.82 6.60
C LEU A 577 -36.54 19.90 7.49
N LYS A 578 -37.58 19.56 8.27
CA LYS A 578 -38.26 20.49 9.19
C LYS A 578 -37.33 20.99 10.30
N SER A 579 -36.57 20.12 10.92
CA SER A 579 -35.70 20.50 12.05
C SER A 579 -34.47 21.30 11.62
N SER A 580 -34.01 21.08 10.38
CA SER A 580 -32.74 21.59 9.89
C SER A 580 -32.89 22.86 9.04
N SER A 581 -34.05 23.06 8.42
CA SER A 581 -34.30 24.21 7.55
C SER A 581 -34.35 25.53 8.33
N LYS A 582 -33.86 26.60 7.70
CA LYS A 582 -33.93 27.96 8.26
C LYS A 582 -35.38 28.45 8.39
N ALA A 583 -36.21 28.14 7.40
CA ALA A 583 -37.63 28.47 7.34
C ALA A 583 -38.47 27.20 7.49
N ASP A 584 -39.73 27.36 7.91
CA ASP A 584 -40.67 26.25 7.90
C ASP A 584 -40.86 25.72 6.47
N LEU A 585 -41.07 24.40 6.35
CA LEU A 585 -41.27 23.77 5.05
C LEU A 585 -42.57 24.28 4.43
N ALA A 586 -42.48 24.69 3.16
CA ALA A 586 -43.66 25.13 2.42
C ALA A 586 -44.67 23.98 2.28
N GLN A 587 -45.97 24.29 2.43
CA GLN A 587 -47.03 23.28 2.43
C GLN A 587 -47.12 22.49 1.11
N ASN A 588 -46.82 23.15 -0.02
CA ASN A 588 -46.75 22.51 -1.33
C ASN A 588 -45.66 21.44 -1.41
N LEU A 589 -44.50 21.67 -0.79
CA LEU A 589 -43.41 20.70 -0.72
C LEU A 589 -43.83 19.47 0.11
N LEU A 590 -44.46 19.69 1.27
CA LEU A 590 -44.94 18.59 2.11
C LEU A 590 -45.95 17.71 1.37
N PHE A 591 -46.93 18.33 0.70
CA PHE A 591 -47.91 17.61 -0.11
C PHE A 591 -47.27 16.78 -1.23
N LEU A 592 -46.26 17.34 -1.92
CA LEU A 592 -45.53 16.62 -2.97
C LEU A 592 -44.77 15.41 -2.41
N LEU A 593 -44.10 15.55 -1.26
CA LEU A 593 -43.36 14.44 -0.65
C LEU A 593 -44.31 13.32 -0.18
N GLU A 594 -45.48 13.66 0.35
CA GLU A 594 -46.52 12.70 0.71
C GLU A 594 -47.07 11.97 -0.53
N ASP A 595 -47.38 12.69 -1.61
CA ASP A 595 -47.84 12.09 -2.87
C ASP A 595 -46.78 11.15 -3.48
N TRP A 596 -45.52 11.59 -3.54
CA TRP A 596 -44.43 10.77 -4.11
C TRP A 596 -44.15 9.52 -3.28
N GLY A 597 -44.34 9.59 -1.96
CA GLY A 597 -44.17 8.47 -1.04
C GLY A 597 -45.33 7.48 -1.04
N GLY A 598 -46.57 7.96 -1.24
CA GLY A 598 -47.76 7.11 -1.32
C GLY A 598 -47.91 6.38 -2.65
N ASN A 599 -47.37 6.93 -3.74
CA ASN A 599 -47.55 6.42 -5.10
C ASN A 599 -46.24 5.87 -5.68
N LEU A 600 -45.75 4.76 -5.12
CA LEU A 600 -44.60 4.01 -5.66
C LEU A 600 -45.07 3.00 -6.72
N PRO A 601 -44.75 3.18 -8.02
CA PRO A 601 -45.13 2.25 -9.07
C PRO A 601 -44.18 1.05 -9.09
N VAL A 602 -44.27 0.17 -8.09
CA VAL A 602 -43.42 -1.03 -8.00
C VAL A 602 -43.98 -2.14 -8.90
N VAL A 603 -43.09 -2.74 -9.69
CA VAL A 603 -43.38 -3.96 -10.46
C VAL A 603 -42.49 -5.06 -9.90
N GLU A 604 -43.10 -6.13 -9.40
CA GLU A 604 -42.39 -7.31 -8.91
C GLU A 604 -42.28 -8.36 -10.00
N ILE A 605 -41.06 -8.82 -10.26
CA ILE A 605 -40.77 -9.88 -11.23
C ILE A 605 -40.15 -11.04 -10.44
N THR A 606 -40.86 -12.17 -10.40
CA THR A 606 -40.39 -13.40 -9.75
C THR A 606 -40.00 -14.42 -10.82
N GLU A 607 -38.73 -14.83 -10.81
CA GLU A 607 -38.22 -15.90 -11.68
C GLU A 607 -38.29 -17.26 -10.97
N ASP A 608 -38.23 -18.36 -11.74
CA ASP A 608 -38.24 -19.75 -11.24
C ASP A 608 -39.45 -20.13 -10.36
N CYS A 609 -40.63 -19.59 -10.64
CA CYS A 609 -41.90 -20.07 -10.13
C CYS A 609 -42.61 -21.00 -11.12
N VAL A 610 -43.39 -21.96 -10.62
CA VAL A 610 -44.28 -22.80 -11.43
C VAL A 610 -45.72 -22.41 -11.17
N LEU A 611 -46.46 -22.19 -12.26
CA LEU A 611 -47.90 -21.94 -12.20
C LEU A 611 -48.64 -23.28 -12.06
N VAL A 612 -49.33 -23.46 -10.94
CA VAL A 612 -50.20 -24.61 -10.69
C VAL A 612 -51.65 -24.16 -10.87
N ARG A 613 -52.39 -24.87 -11.73
CA ARG A 613 -53.80 -24.57 -12.02
C ARG A 613 -54.68 -25.78 -11.78
N THR A 614 -55.80 -25.55 -11.12
CA THR A 614 -56.89 -26.54 -11.01
C THR A 614 -58.02 -26.18 -11.96
N LYS A 615 -58.92 -27.13 -12.20
CA LYS A 615 -60.08 -26.94 -13.07
C LYS A 615 -61.17 -26.09 -12.42
N ASP A 616 -61.30 -26.19 -11.11
CA ASP A 616 -62.31 -25.52 -10.29
C ASP A 616 -61.73 -25.09 -8.93
N GLN A 617 -62.44 -24.18 -8.25
CA GLN A 617 -62.02 -23.58 -6.99
C GLN A 617 -62.02 -24.58 -5.83
N ASN A 618 -63.00 -25.49 -5.75
CA ASN A 618 -63.08 -26.47 -4.67
C ASN A 618 -61.84 -27.38 -4.67
N THR A 619 -61.40 -27.78 -5.87
CA THR A 619 -60.15 -28.54 -6.04
C THR A 619 -58.92 -27.73 -5.60
N MET A 620 -58.88 -26.43 -5.86
CA MET A 620 -57.78 -25.56 -5.39
C MET A 620 -57.78 -25.43 -3.87
N GLU A 621 -58.95 -25.24 -3.25
CA GLU A 621 -59.08 -25.12 -1.79
C GLU A 621 -58.65 -26.41 -1.07
N LEU A 622 -59.03 -27.58 -1.61
CA LEU A 622 -58.59 -28.88 -1.12
C LEU A 622 -57.06 -29.02 -1.17
N LEU A 623 -56.44 -28.59 -2.29
CA LEU A 623 -54.99 -28.62 -2.45
C LEU A 623 -54.31 -27.64 -1.49
N LEU A 624 -54.76 -26.37 -1.45
CA LEU A 624 -54.25 -25.32 -0.57
C LEU A 624 -54.31 -25.73 0.90
N GLY A 625 -55.37 -26.40 1.34
CA GLY A 625 -55.50 -26.93 2.70
C GLY A 625 -54.35 -27.84 3.13
N GLN A 626 -53.66 -28.49 2.17
CA GLN A 626 -52.54 -29.40 2.44
C GLN A 626 -51.15 -28.79 2.20
N ILE A 627 -51.05 -27.72 1.41
CA ILE A 627 -49.76 -27.12 0.98
C ILE A 627 -49.48 -25.72 1.53
N LYS A 628 -50.50 -24.95 1.90
CA LYS A 628 -50.37 -23.54 2.32
C LYS A 628 -49.48 -23.37 3.55
N GLY A 629 -49.62 -24.25 4.55
CA GLY A 629 -48.80 -24.21 5.77
C GLY A 629 -47.33 -24.65 5.59
N LYS A 630 -46.95 -25.19 4.42
CA LYS A 630 -45.61 -25.73 4.17
C LYS A 630 -44.67 -24.75 3.46
N LYS A 631 -45.07 -23.48 3.31
CA LYS A 631 -44.41 -22.42 2.51
C LYS A 631 -44.25 -22.74 1.01
N ILE A 632 -44.98 -23.73 0.49
CA ILE A 632 -44.80 -24.23 -0.89
C ILE A 632 -45.38 -23.23 -1.90
N VAL A 633 -46.46 -22.56 -1.50
CA VAL A 633 -47.16 -21.55 -2.27
C VAL A 633 -46.43 -20.22 -2.11
N LEU A 634 -46.04 -19.64 -3.25
CA LEU A 634 -45.43 -18.32 -3.33
C LEU A 634 -46.52 -17.24 -3.38
N ASP A 635 -47.54 -17.44 -4.21
CA ASP A 635 -48.64 -16.49 -4.36
C ASP A 635 -49.93 -17.16 -4.87
N GLU A 636 -51.08 -16.56 -4.56
CA GLU A 636 -52.40 -16.99 -5.02
C GLU A 636 -52.92 -16.02 -6.09
N ILE A 637 -52.69 -16.33 -7.37
CA ILE A 637 -53.06 -15.45 -8.49
C ILE A 637 -54.59 -15.40 -8.70
N GLY A 638 -55.31 -16.42 -8.22
CA GLY A 638 -56.76 -16.46 -8.25
C GLY A 638 -57.34 -17.76 -7.68
N PRO A 639 -58.68 -17.94 -7.75
CA PRO A 639 -59.37 -19.06 -7.11
C PRO A 639 -59.00 -20.44 -7.68
N THR A 640 -58.35 -20.49 -8.85
CA THR A 640 -57.95 -21.72 -9.54
C THR A 640 -56.48 -21.75 -9.95
N ALA A 641 -55.69 -20.76 -9.54
CA ALA A 641 -54.31 -20.61 -9.98
C ALA A 641 -53.41 -20.11 -8.86
N ILE A 642 -52.30 -20.80 -8.63
CA ILE A 642 -51.30 -20.43 -7.62
C ILE A 642 -49.89 -20.51 -8.23
N LEU A 643 -48.96 -19.74 -7.68
CA LEU A 643 -47.53 -19.89 -7.93
C LEU A 643 -46.91 -20.74 -6.83
N VAL A 644 -46.05 -21.68 -7.22
CA VAL A 644 -45.25 -22.50 -6.29
C VAL A 644 -43.78 -22.40 -6.64
N ASP A 645 -42.93 -22.64 -5.65
CA ASP A 645 -41.48 -22.74 -5.87
C ASP A 645 -41.17 -23.91 -6.82
N LYS A 646 -40.40 -23.64 -7.89
CA LYS A 646 -39.98 -24.64 -8.87
C LYS A 646 -39.27 -25.84 -8.24
N ASN A 647 -38.53 -25.64 -7.14
CA ASN A 647 -37.82 -26.72 -6.45
C ASN A 647 -38.77 -27.62 -5.66
N ARG A 648 -40.01 -27.18 -5.42
CA ARG A 648 -41.00 -27.89 -4.59
C ARG A 648 -42.22 -28.36 -5.35
N VAL A 649 -42.14 -28.36 -6.69
CA VAL A 649 -43.17 -28.91 -7.56
C VAL A 649 -43.44 -30.38 -7.26
N GLN A 650 -42.40 -31.16 -6.95
CA GLN A 650 -42.55 -32.58 -6.64
C GLN A 650 -43.38 -32.82 -5.37
N ASP A 651 -43.28 -31.93 -4.38
CA ASP A 651 -44.11 -31.97 -3.18
C ASP A 651 -45.59 -31.72 -3.52
N VAL A 652 -45.84 -30.78 -4.43
CA VAL A 652 -47.20 -30.48 -4.91
C VAL A 652 -47.79 -31.67 -5.67
N ILE A 653 -47.00 -32.34 -6.52
CA ILE A 653 -47.42 -33.57 -7.21
C ILE A 653 -47.79 -34.66 -6.20
N THR A 654 -46.91 -34.90 -5.22
CA THR A 654 -47.11 -35.92 -4.18
C THR A 654 -48.39 -35.67 -3.36
N VAL A 655 -48.65 -34.40 -3.01
CA VAL A 655 -49.88 -34.03 -2.28
C VAL A 655 -51.11 -34.18 -3.17
N SER A 656 -51.01 -33.80 -4.45
CA SER A 656 -52.09 -33.96 -5.42
C SER A 656 -52.48 -35.43 -5.59
N GLU A 657 -51.50 -36.33 -5.70
CA GLU A 657 -51.74 -37.78 -5.75
C GLU A 657 -52.42 -38.31 -4.48
N LYS A 658 -51.98 -37.85 -3.29
CA LYS A 658 -52.61 -38.23 -2.01
C LYS A 658 -54.06 -37.77 -1.88
N LEU A 659 -54.40 -36.67 -2.54
CA LEU A 659 -55.77 -36.16 -2.63
C LEU A 659 -56.59 -36.79 -3.77
N ASN A 660 -56.04 -37.81 -4.45
CA ASN A 660 -56.63 -38.45 -5.64
C ASN A 660 -56.91 -37.45 -6.79
N LEU A 661 -56.12 -36.38 -6.90
CA LEU A 661 -56.19 -35.42 -8.00
C LEU A 661 -55.37 -35.93 -9.19
N ILE A 662 -55.88 -35.72 -10.40
CA ILE A 662 -55.16 -36.07 -11.63
C ILE A 662 -54.20 -34.93 -11.98
N VAL A 663 -52.90 -35.22 -11.98
CA VAL A 663 -51.86 -34.25 -12.35
C VAL A 663 -51.58 -34.33 -13.85
N ASN A 664 -51.69 -33.20 -14.54
CA ASN A 664 -51.26 -33.08 -15.93
C ASN A 664 -50.06 -32.14 -16.02
N LEU A 665 -48.90 -32.68 -16.41
CA LEU A 665 -47.65 -31.92 -16.51
C LEU A 665 -47.45 -31.42 -17.95
N THR A 666 -47.64 -30.12 -18.14
CA THR A 666 -47.25 -29.43 -19.37
C THR A 666 -45.84 -28.87 -19.17
N ARG A 667 -44.85 -29.37 -19.92
CA ARG A 667 -43.45 -28.93 -19.84
C ARG A 667 -43.07 -28.05 -21.02
#